data_AF-A0A412FUZ3-F1
#
_entry.id   AF-A0A412FUZ3-F1
#
_cell.length_a   1.000
_cell.length_b   1.000
_cell.length_c   1.000
_cell.angle_alpha   90.00
_cell.angle_beta   90.00
_cell.angle_gamma   90.00
#
_symmetry.space_group_name_H-M   'P 1'
#
loop_
_entity.id
_entity.type
_entity.pdbx_description
1 polymer ?
#
loop_
_entity_poly.entity_id
_entity_poly.type
_entity_poly.pdbx_seq_one_letter_code
_entity_poly.pdbx_strand_id
1 'polypeptide(L)'
;MKKKIIIFFMLFFLCTVISACSDEDGKGTNTATLEITEQFVDFKENGESQTLVITTNQAEWSATVESNGKSWCSILPDINPGNHKLTISVTPNTGKEQRSTIITVKAAELSEKITVRQLGTDKGILISPMMKTFTAEGGKIEFTVTANVEFEIIPTVDWITLPVTTRTAEYVTTDHTYFIQRNKGEKRTGTITVKDKASDLFSELIISQEALGEYESGESGIQGDLLVPVSTGSAFNSLGKVSQLGSSGFHRTYDGSKETGYHSNTSDDFPNNWPLTLTFEFAEQPRIDYCVCHSTGSDKLKKAKIFVSTETEPEYTKLMDVDLSGSTTALIKFSSPVINPKGIKFEVTESSGKYLVIKEMEFYRQNSDNYDPLNLFTDITCSELKPGITEKDIDACPDPLFRNVAFYLSINKYPREFRIQEYKAYPHPELFRKANKTSAEHNLLDNPTGIFVNKGKEVVVLVGDSHGYQLSARILNLNVSGGDGFNYNYSYPLVEGINRFIAETDGLIYIYYHTPEYRDALPIKIHIPSGQVNGYFDSGKHQPSDWSRLLHAAVGPHLDVLGEKAHLIFPVDKFKANTPDGKALIDAYDRLVLLEQQFMGLEKYDRMDPNRVCFSVMYNDSYMYSAGNHTGYVVGTMNELCNLEKFSTTSIWGPAHEVGHSYQTKPGLCWLGMTEVTNNIHSLYVQTSFGNQSRLLDKQGDYTSIYEKSMCMYFVRKRAHIITDSDVNVFNQLVPFWQLYLYTKAIGQEDFYKDLYELIRINTDQDTPGKSQLEFTFLASKASGLDLTEFFVKWGFFEPIDIEKSDYSKGQFVVTESMIDETKQRITDLGLPKPKGIIEYICDSNVDCYKTFNSIIKGTAQREGQKIVMTNWRNVAVYEVYSNGKLCFVSPASSFTVNGNLGTKVQVFAVSATGEKVEVTF
;
A
#
# COMPACT_ATOMS: atom_id res chain seq x y z
N MET A 1 -33.70 36.40 66.10
CA MET A 1 -34.78 35.53 65.57
C MET A 1 -34.43 35.02 64.17
N LYS A 2 -34.12 33.72 64.10
CA LYS A 2 -34.48 32.73 63.05
C LYS A 2 -34.40 33.21 61.58
N LYS A 3 -33.30 33.00 60.84
CA LYS A 3 -32.86 31.76 60.14
C LYS A 3 -33.96 31.10 59.28
N LYS A 4 -33.75 31.08 57.96
CA LYS A 4 -33.24 29.88 57.26
C LYS A 4 -32.48 30.32 56.00
N ILE A 5 -31.23 29.88 55.97
CA ILE A 5 -30.18 30.17 55.00
C ILE A 5 -30.24 29.04 53.95
N ILE A 6 -30.40 29.40 52.68
CA ILE A 6 -30.23 28.50 51.54
C ILE A 6 -28.76 28.59 51.17
N ILE A 7 -27.98 27.55 51.49
CA ILE A 7 -26.59 27.41 51.05
C ILE A 7 -26.59 26.62 49.75
N PHE A 8 -26.21 27.32 48.70
CA PHE A 8 -25.83 26.81 47.40
C PHE A 8 -24.41 26.25 47.54
N PHE A 9 -24.20 24.94 47.39
CA PHE A 9 -22.85 24.36 47.28
C PHE A 9 -22.62 23.97 45.83
N MET A 10 -22.05 24.92 45.10
CA MET A 10 -21.42 24.74 43.80
C MET A 10 -20.03 24.14 44.09
N LEU A 11 -19.76 22.90 43.65
CA LEU A 11 -18.40 22.36 43.61
C LEU A 11 -18.01 22.14 42.15
N PHE A 12 -17.20 23.08 41.65
CA PHE A 12 -16.42 22.98 40.42
C PHE A 12 -15.37 21.87 40.59
N PHE A 13 -15.26 20.97 39.63
CA PHE A 13 -13.98 20.27 39.36
C PHE A 13 -13.86 20.02 37.85
N LEU A 14 -13.03 20.83 37.20
CA LEU A 14 -12.60 20.68 35.82
C LEU A 14 -11.12 20.26 35.85
N CYS A 15 -10.80 19.22 35.07
CA CYS A 15 -9.52 18.82 34.46
C CYS A 15 -8.18 19.07 35.19
N THR A 16 -7.40 18.00 35.36
CA THR A 16 -6.09 17.78 34.69
C THR A 16 -5.48 16.45 35.14
N VAL A 17 -5.27 15.49 34.23
CA VAL A 17 -4.03 14.69 34.20
C VAL A 17 -3.72 14.35 32.74
N ILE A 18 -2.73 15.03 32.18
CA ILE A 18 -1.95 14.59 31.02
C ILE A 18 -0.63 14.11 31.62
N SER A 19 -0.28 12.85 31.41
CA SER A 19 1.11 12.36 31.53
C SER A 19 1.31 11.16 30.61
N ALA A 20 1.93 11.44 29.46
CA ALA A 20 2.86 10.57 28.74
C ALA A 20 4.18 10.49 29.56
N CYS A 21 5.10 9.52 29.55
CA CYS A 21 5.45 8.31 28.78
C CYS A 21 6.34 7.43 29.71
N SER A 22 6.43 6.11 29.44
CA SER A 22 7.71 5.41 29.12
C SER A 22 7.48 3.90 28.91
N ASP A 23 7.90 3.39 27.76
CA ASP A 23 7.93 1.97 27.38
C ASP A 23 8.90 1.14 28.24
N GLU A 24 8.55 -0.12 28.54
CA GLU A 24 9.49 -1.27 28.56
C GLU A 24 8.75 -2.59 28.23
N ASP A 25 9.27 -3.26 27.20
CA ASP A 25 9.36 -4.70 26.90
C ASP A 25 8.15 -5.64 26.78
N GLY A 26 8.12 -6.30 25.61
CA GLY A 26 7.19 -7.34 25.22
C GLY A 26 7.32 -8.65 26.00
N LYS A 27 6.23 -8.98 26.68
CA LYS A 27 5.61 -10.31 26.75
C LYS A 27 4.11 -10.06 26.63
N GLY A 28 3.34 -10.93 25.95
CA GLY A 28 1.90 -10.74 25.81
C GLY A 28 1.24 -10.48 27.16
N THR A 29 0.95 -9.22 27.45
CA THR A 29 0.21 -8.80 28.63
C THR A 29 -1.25 -8.80 28.21
N ASN A 30 -2.01 -9.79 28.69
CA ASN A 30 -3.46 -9.65 28.79
C ASN A 30 -3.70 -8.43 29.69
N THR A 31 -3.90 -7.25 29.09
CA THR A 31 -4.31 -6.06 29.82
C THR A 31 -5.63 -6.35 30.51
N ALA A 32 -5.74 -6.07 31.81
CA ALA A 32 -6.95 -6.33 32.56
C ALA A 32 -8.12 -5.52 31.96
N THR A 33 -9.30 -6.11 31.93
CA THR A 33 -10.55 -5.45 31.53
C THR A 33 -11.58 -5.57 32.64
N LEU A 34 -12.36 -4.53 32.87
CA LEU A 34 -13.50 -4.52 33.80
C LEU A 34 -14.56 -3.57 33.24
N GLU A 35 -15.75 -4.08 32.98
CA GLU A 35 -16.88 -3.33 32.46
C GLU A 35 -18.15 -3.66 33.27
N ILE A 36 -18.87 -2.60 33.66
CA ILE A 36 -20.14 -2.68 34.38
C ILE A 36 -21.13 -1.78 33.66
N THR A 37 -22.17 -2.36 33.09
CA THR A 37 -23.16 -1.64 32.26
C THR A 37 -24.05 -0.71 33.10
N GLU A 38 -24.38 -1.08 34.34
CA GLU A 38 -25.29 -0.35 35.22
C GLU A 38 -24.55 0.40 36.34
N GLN A 39 -24.42 1.72 36.20
CA GLN A 39 -23.79 2.57 37.21
C GLN A 39 -24.72 2.98 38.36
N PHE A 40 -26.04 2.78 38.18
CA PHE A 40 -27.08 3.11 39.16
C PHE A 40 -28.03 1.93 39.33
N VAL A 41 -28.37 1.60 40.58
CA VAL A 41 -29.30 0.53 40.93
C VAL A 41 -30.34 1.10 41.88
N ASP A 42 -31.57 1.21 41.42
CA ASP A 42 -32.64 1.91 42.13
C ASP A 42 -33.67 0.94 42.70
N PHE A 43 -33.99 1.12 43.98
CA PHE A 43 -34.96 0.31 44.71
C PHE A 43 -36.10 1.16 45.28
N LYS A 44 -37.29 0.56 45.37
CA LYS A 44 -38.40 1.10 46.15
C LYS A 44 -38.13 0.97 47.65
N GLU A 45 -39.00 1.56 48.47
CA GLU A 45 -38.89 1.51 49.93
C GLU A 45 -39.00 0.09 50.51
N ASN A 46 -39.61 -0.83 49.76
CA ASN A 46 -39.70 -2.24 50.13
C ASN A 46 -38.38 -2.96 49.81
N GLY A 47 -37.93 -3.85 50.69
CA GLY A 47 -36.69 -4.60 50.48
C GLY A 47 -36.79 -5.53 49.28
N GLU A 48 -35.79 -5.48 48.39
CA GLU A 48 -35.77 -6.19 47.11
C GLU A 48 -34.33 -6.56 46.74
N SER A 49 -34.15 -7.41 45.73
CA SER A 49 -32.85 -7.75 45.17
C SER A 49 -32.83 -7.60 43.65
N GLN A 50 -31.72 -7.12 43.11
CA GLN A 50 -31.45 -7.03 41.68
C GLN A 50 -30.09 -7.66 41.37
N THR A 51 -29.93 -8.24 40.19
CA THR A 51 -28.69 -8.95 39.79
C THR A 51 -28.09 -8.29 38.56
N LEU A 52 -26.82 -7.89 38.68
CA LEU A 52 -26.03 -7.31 37.60
C LEU A 52 -25.07 -8.32 37.00
N VAL A 53 -24.70 -8.15 35.73
CA VAL A 53 -23.60 -8.88 35.09
C VAL A 53 -22.31 -8.08 35.23
N ILE A 54 -21.21 -8.76 35.54
CA ILE A 54 -19.88 -8.17 35.65
C ILE A 54 -19.01 -8.76 34.52
N THR A 55 -18.48 -7.91 33.65
CA THR A 55 -17.65 -8.36 32.52
C THR A 55 -16.18 -8.05 32.81
N THR A 56 -15.35 -9.08 32.92
CA THR A 56 -13.90 -8.93 33.15
C THR A 56 -13.16 -10.13 32.56
N ASN A 57 -11.93 -9.90 32.08
CA ASN A 57 -11.01 -10.99 31.71
C ASN A 57 -10.21 -11.54 32.90
N GLN A 58 -10.45 -11.02 34.12
CA GLN A 58 -9.80 -11.48 35.34
C GLN A 58 -10.57 -12.66 35.95
N ALA A 59 -9.83 -13.71 36.35
CA ALA A 59 -10.42 -14.89 36.98
C ALA A 59 -11.04 -14.59 38.35
N GLU A 60 -10.57 -13.54 39.02
CA GLU A 60 -11.06 -13.10 40.33
C GLU A 60 -11.44 -11.61 40.30
N TRP A 61 -12.55 -11.27 40.94
CA TRP A 61 -12.96 -9.90 41.23
C TRP A 61 -13.64 -9.84 42.59
N SER A 62 -13.72 -8.65 43.16
CA SER A 62 -14.38 -8.40 44.43
C SER A 62 -15.30 -7.20 44.36
N ALA A 63 -16.34 -7.18 45.19
CA ALA A 63 -17.19 -6.02 45.39
C ALA A 63 -17.30 -5.71 46.87
N THR A 64 -17.35 -4.42 47.21
CA THR A 64 -17.49 -3.97 48.59
C THR A 64 -18.47 -2.80 48.68
N VAL A 65 -19.40 -2.89 49.64
CA VAL A 65 -20.33 -1.80 49.97
C VAL A 65 -19.64 -0.79 50.91
N GLU A 66 -19.81 0.50 50.65
CA GLU A 66 -19.35 1.57 51.53
C GLU A 66 -19.96 1.48 52.94
N SER A 67 -19.27 2.06 53.92
CA SER A 67 -19.62 1.94 55.34
C SER A 67 -21.03 2.42 55.67
N ASN A 68 -21.54 3.43 54.95
CA ASN A 68 -22.91 3.96 55.10
C ASN A 68 -24.00 3.00 54.59
N GLY A 69 -23.64 2.00 53.77
CA GLY A 69 -24.55 1.02 53.16
C GLY A 69 -24.63 -0.31 53.88
N LYS A 70 -23.60 -0.70 54.64
CA LYS A 70 -23.43 -2.07 55.18
C LYS A 70 -24.59 -2.59 56.04
N SER A 71 -25.38 -1.69 56.65
CA SER A 71 -26.52 -2.08 57.50
C SER A 71 -27.80 -2.39 56.72
N TRP A 72 -27.87 -2.04 55.43
CA TRP A 72 -29.10 -2.14 54.65
C TRP A 72 -28.92 -2.57 53.20
N CYS A 73 -27.71 -2.50 52.64
CA CYS A 73 -27.36 -3.00 51.32
C CYS A 73 -26.35 -4.13 51.48
N SER A 74 -26.73 -5.33 51.03
CA SER A 74 -25.89 -6.53 51.01
C SER A 74 -25.64 -6.96 49.58
N ILE A 75 -24.47 -7.54 49.34
CA ILE A 75 -24.05 -8.00 48.01
C ILE A 75 -23.70 -9.48 48.05
N LEU A 76 -23.98 -10.18 46.96
CA LEU A 76 -23.61 -11.57 46.74
C LEU A 76 -22.93 -11.69 45.36
N PRO A 77 -21.59 -11.66 45.32
CA PRO A 77 -20.81 -11.96 44.12
C PRO A 77 -20.97 -13.43 43.72
N ASP A 78 -21.21 -13.68 42.44
CA ASP A 78 -21.23 -14.99 41.80
C ASP A 78 -20.13 -15.02 40.74
N ILE A 79 -19.01 -15.66 41.06
CA ILE A 79 -17.79 -15.64 40.25
C ILE A 79 -17.78 -16.88 39.35
N ASN A 80 -18.37 -16.76 38.17
CA ASN A 80 -18.34 -17.80 37.13
C ASN A 80 -17.61 -17.30 35.87
N PRO A 81 -16.52 -17.95 35.45
CA PRO A 81 -15.81 -17.59 34.21
C PRO A 81 -16.77 -17.50 33.01
N GLY A 82 -16.83 -16.33 32.38
CA GLY A 82 -17.72 -16.05 31.24
C GLY A 82 -19.16 -15.66 31.60
N ASN A 83 -19.53 -15.62 32.89
CA ASN A 83 -20.87 -15.22 33.35
C ASN A 83 -20.85 -14.74 34.81
N HIS A 84 -19.96 -13.79 35.15
CA HIS A 84 -19.92 -13.25 36.51
C HIS A 84 -21.15 -12.39 36.80
N LYS A 85 -21.70 -12.52 38.02
CA LYS A 85 -22.87 -11.75 38.45
C LYS A 85 -22.68 -11.14 39.83
N LEU A 86 -23.34 -10.03 40.08
CA LEU A 86 -23.40 -9.37 41.38
C LEU A 86 -24.87 -9.18 41.77
N THR A 87 -25.35 -9.94 42.74
CA THR A 87 -26.69 -9.72 43.31
C THR A 87 -26.60 -8.69 44.42
N ILE A 88 -27.38 -7.62 44.31
CA ILE A 88 -27.49 -6.52 45.26
C ILE A 88 -28.85 -6.65 45.92
N SER A 89 -28.88 -6.79 47.24
CA SER A 89 -30.10 -6.90 48.04
C SER A 89 -30.17 -5.75 49.03
N VAL A 90 -31.32 -5.06 49.08
CA VAL A 90 -31.57 -4.00 50.04
C VAL A 90 -32.65 -4.41 51.04
N THR A 91 -32.47 -4.06 52.31
CA THR A 91 -33.54 -4.20 53.31
C THR A 91 -34.60 -3.11 53.12
N PRO A 92 -35.82 -3.26 53.66
CA PRO A 92 -36.81 -2.19 53.60
C PRO A 92 -36.28 -0.89 54.20
N ASN A 93 -36.51 0.24 53.54
CA ASN A 93 -36.20 1.56 54.06
C ASN A 93 -37.42 2.13 54.80
N THR A 94 -37.46 1.93 56.11
CA THR A 94 -38.54 2.46 56.98
C THR A 94 -38.36 3.95 57.31
N GLY A 95 -37.25 4.57 56.88
CA GLY A 95 -37.01 6.01 57.01
C GLY A 95 -37.91 6.82 56.08
N LYS A 96 -38.07 8.11 56.39
CA LYS A 96 -38.80 9.05 55.53
C LYS A 96 -38.03 9.40 54.26
N GLU A 97 -36.74 9.67 54.40
CA GLU A 97 -35.87 10.11 53.31
C GLU A 97 -35.31 8.93 52.50
N GLN A 98 -34.97 9.19 51.23
CA GLN A 98 -34.19 8.28 50.41
C GLN A 98 -32.79 8.06 51.00
N ARG A 99 -32.20 6.89 50.75
CA ARG A 99 -30.83 6.56 51.16
C ARG A 99 -30.03 6.05 49.97
N SER A 100 -28.71 6.25 50.00
CA SER A 100 -27.81 5.76 48.96
C SER A 100 -26.49 5.26 49.53
N THR A 101 -25.82 4.38 48.78
CA THR A 101 -24.47 3.89 49.07
C THR A 101 -23.75 3.56 47.77
N ILE A 102 -22.43 3.38 47.82
CA ILE A 102 -21.63 2.98 46.67
C ILE A 102 -21.11 1.57 46.88
N ILE A 103 -21.21 0.74 45.84
CA ILE A 103 -20.51 -0.53 45.73
C ILE A 103 -19.30 -0.29 44.84
N THR A 104 -18.11 -0.58 45.37
CA THR A 104 -16.86 -0.56 44.59
C THR A 104 -16.55 -1.97 44.14
N VAL A 105 -16.45 -2.18 42.83
CA VAL A 105 -16.06 -3.45 42.20
C VAL A 105 -14.61 -3.34 41.75
N LYS A 106 -13.78 -4.34 42.03
CA LYS A 106 -12.36 -4.38 41.70
C LYS A 106 -11.98 -5.68 41.01
N ALA A 107 -11.25 -5.57 39.90
CA ALA A 107 -10.63 -6.67 39.19
C ALA A 107 -9.21 -6.24 38.81
N ALA A 108 -8.18 -6.94 39.33
CA ALA A 108 -6.79 -6.48 39.28
C ALA A 108 -6.62 -5.03 39.79
N GLU A 109 -5.91 -4.16 39.05
CA GLU A 109 -5.77 -2.73 39.35
C GLU A 109 -6.99 -1.87 38.97
N LEU A 110 -7.97 -2.42 38.26
CA LEU A 110 -9.16 -1.68 37.82
C LEU A 110 -10.22 -1.61 38.90
N SER A 111 -10.94 -0.48 38.95
CA SER A 111 -12.01 -0.24 39.92
C SER A 111 -13.16 0.53 39.29
N GLU A 112 -14.36 -0.02 39.42
CA GLU A 112 -15.62 0.59 38.97
C GLU A 112 -16.56 0.81 40.16
N LYS A 113 -17.49 1.78 40.01
CA LYS A 113 -18.42 2.17 41.09
C LYS A 113 -19.88 2.04 40.64
N ILE A 114 -20.68 1.40 41.48
CA ILE A 114 -22.13 1.30 41.32
C ILE A 114 -22.80 2.09 42.45
N THR A 115 -23.67 3.02 42.13
CA THR A 115 -24.44 3.78 43.11
C THR A 115 -25.79 3.10 43.35
N VAL A 116 -26.01 2.59 44.55
CA VAL A 116 -27.29 2.01 44.97
C VAL A 116 -28.13 3.09 45.64
N ARG A 117 -29.36 3.30 45.17
CA ARG A 117 -30.30 4.27 45.75
C ARG A 117 -31.60 3.57 46.10
N GLN A 118 -32.17 3.92 47.24
CA GLN A 118 -33.43 3.35 47.70
C GLN A 118 -34.36 4.45 48.21
N LEU A 119 -35.61 4.45 47.73
CA LEU A 119 -36.64 5.37 48.20
C LEU A 119 -36.94 5.17 49.70
N GLY A 120 -37.37 6.23 50.37
CA GLY A 120 -37.94 6.18 51.70
C GLY A 120 -39.47 6.11 51.64
N THR A 121 -40.11 6.21 52.81
CA THR A 121 -41.58 6.20 52.94
C THR A 121 -42.23 7.52 52.53
N ASP A 122 -41.49 8.64 52.47
CA ASP A 122 -42.02 9.87 51.87
C ASP A 122 -42.01 9.77 50.34
N LYS A 123 -42.80 10.63 49.70
CA LYS A 123 -42.88 10.72 48.24
C LYS A 123 -41.49 10.94 47.61
N GLY A 124 -41.11 10.13 46.63
CA GLY A 124 -39.82 10.20 45.95
C GLY A 124 -39.86 9.68 44.51
N ILE A 125 -38.97 10.23 43.68
CA ILE A 125 -38.80 9.88 42.25
C ILE A 125 -37.29 9.76 41.98
N LEU A 126 -36.85 8.60 41.48
CA LEU A 126 -35.50 8.35 40.99
C LEU A 126 -35.54 8.13 39.47
N ILE A 127 -34.55 8.67 38.78
CA ILE A 127 -34.33 8.47 37.34
C ILE A 127 -32.91 7.95 37.10
N SER A 128 -32.79 6.97 36.21
CA SER A 128 -31.52 6.35 35.83
C SER A 128 -31.41 6.17 34.32
N PRO A 129 -30.36 6.69 33.66
CA PRO A 129 -29.33 7.57 34.22
C PRO A 129 -29.89 8.98 34.54
N MET A 130 -29.13 9.79 35.30
CA MET A 130 -29.46 11.21 35.54
C MET A 130 -28.91 12.15 34.45
N MET A 131 -27.93 11.68 33.67
CA MET A 131 -27.38 12.43 32.55
C MET A 131 -26.98 11.50 31.42
N LYS A 132 -27.12 11.97 30.18
CA LYS A 132 -26.62 11.29 28.98
C LYS A 132 -26.10 12.31 27.98
N THR A 133 -24.98 11.98 27.33
CA THR A 133 -24.45 12.75 26.21
C THR A 133 -24.71 12.03 24.89
N PHE A 134 -25.14 12.78 23.88
CA PHE A 134 -25.36 12.33 22.50
C PHE A 134 -24.43 13.08 21.54
N THR A 135 -24.04 12.42 20.45
CA THR A 135 -23.43 13.09 19.30
C THR A 135 -24.47 13.98 18.60
N ALA A 136 -24.01 14.79 17.65
CA ALA A 136 -24.91 15.60 16.84
C ALA A 136 -26.01 14.77 16.16
N GLU A 137 -25.74 13.52 15.76
CA GLU A 137 -26.75 12.64 15.14
C GLU A 137 -27.98 12.44 16.02
N GLY A 138 -27.83 12.44 17.34
CA GLY A 138 -28.90 12.08 18.27
C GLY A 138 -29.07 10.56 18.35
N GLY A 139 -30.28 10.09 18.64
CA GLY A 139 -30.56 8.66 18.79
C GLY A 139 -31.57 8.34 19.87
N LYS A 140 -31.77 7.05 20.13
CA LYS A 140 -32.68 6.59 21.19
C LYS A 140 -32.05 6.80 22.57
N ILE A 141 -32.84 7.32 23.50
CA ILE A 141 -32.53 7.32 24.93
C ILE A 141 -33.47 6.36 25.64
N GLU A 142 -32.90 5.43 26.38
CA GLU A 142 -33.62 4.56 27.31
C GLU A 142 -33.25 4.98 28.73
N PHE A 143 -34.28 5.12 29.57
CA PHE A 143 -34.10 5.46 30.98
C PHE A 143 -35.22 4.85 31.80
N THR A 144 -34.91 4.66 33.07
CA THR A 144 -35.75 3.94 34.01
C THR A 144 -36.22 4.89 35.11
N VAL A 145 -37.49 4.80 35.48
CA VAL A 145 -38.09 5.61 36.56
C VAL A 145 -38.54 4.71 37.72
N THR A 146 -38.03 5.02 38.92
CA THR A 146 -38.44 4.37 40.17
C THR A 146 -39.12 5.40 41.08
N ALA A 147 -40.42 5.27 41.27
CA ALA A 147 -41.23 6.21 42.06
C ALA A 147 -42.26 5.48 42.95
N ASN A 148 -42.66 6.14 44.04
CA ASN A 148 -43.80 5.74 44.90
C ASN A 148 -44.99 6.71 44.78
N VAL A 149 -45.02 7.52 43.70
CA VAL A 149 -46.06 8.48 43.35
C VAL A 149 -46.51 8.30 41.90
N GLU A 150 -47.70 8.80 41.56
CA GLU A 150 -48.15 8.90 40.17
C GLU A 150 -47.44 10.09 39.49
N PHE A 151 -46.78 9.84 38.36
CA PHE A 151 -45.96 10.85 37.68
C PHE A 151 -46.36 11.07 36.22
N GLU A 152 -45.88 12.17 35.66
CA GLU A 152 -45.87 12.45 34.22
C GLU A 152 -44.43 12.71 33.75
N ILE A 153 -44.16 12.43 32.48
CA ILE A 153 -42.84 12.65 31.85
C ILE A 153 -42.98 13.78 30.83
N ILE A 154 -42.24 14.86 31.05
CA ILE A 154 -42.31 16.09 30.26
C ILE A 154 -40.91 16.39 29.72
N PRO A 155 -40.68 16.24 28.40
CA PRO A 155 -39.51 16.82 27.75
C PRO A 155 -39.60 18.34 27.78
N THR A 156 -38.53 19.03 28.16
CA THR A 156 -38.50 20.51 28.23
C THR A 156 -38.22 21.18 26.90
N VAL A 157 -37.91 20.40 25.87
CA VAL A 157 -37.49 20.84 24.54
C VAL A 157 -38.14 19.97 23.46
N ASP A 158 -38.39 20.56 22.30
CA ASP A 158 -39.11 19.94 21.16
C ASP A 158 -38.29 18.89 20.40
N TRP A 159 -36.96 18.96 20.47
CA TRP A 159 -36.05 17.98 19.86
C TRP A 159 -35.92 16.66 20.64
N ILE A 160 -36.61 16.51 21.77
CA ILE A 160 -36.80 15.25 22.48
C ILE A 160 -38.22 14.76 22.22
N THR A 161 -38.34 13.68 21.45
CA THR A 161 -39.64 13.21 20.93
C THR A 161 -39.92 11.77 21.32
N LEU A 162 -41.19 11.36 21.25
CA LEU A 162 -41.56 9.95 21.41
C LEU A 162 -41.20 9.17 20.12
N PRO A 163 -40.73 7.92 20.23
CA PRO A 163 -40.45 7.09 19.06
C PRO A 163 -41.72 6.82 18.24
N VAL A 164 -41.55 6.61 16.93
CA VAL A 164 -42.66 6.31 16.02
C VAL A 164 -43.14 4.85 16.22
N THR A 165 -44.29 4.74 16.89
CA THR A 165 -45.31 3.66 16.97
C THR A 165 -45.27 2.49 17.96
N THR A 166 -46.52 2.18 18.36
CA THR A 166 -47.19 1.07 19.07
C THR A 166 -47.03 0.93 20.59
N ARG A 167 -48.17 1.16 21.25
CA ARG A 167 -48.48 1.00 22.67
C ARG A 167 -48.15 -0.40 23.19
N THR A 168 -47.60 -0.44 24.40
CA THR A 168 -48.00 -1.39 25.44
C THR A 168 -47.81 -0.75 26.82
N ALA A 169 -48.74 -1.02 27.73
CA ALA A 169 -48.84 -0.44 29.07
C ALA A 169 -48.22 -1.36 30.14
N GLU A 170 -47.61 -0.71 31.17
CA GLU A 170 -47.41 -1.00 32.61
C GLU A 170 -47.29 -2.48 33.10
N TYR A 171 -46.49 -2.89 34.10
CA TYR A 171 -45.95 -2.30 35.35
C TYR A 171 -44.64 -3.03 35.77
N VAL A 172 -44.00 -2.54 36.85
CA VAL A 172 -42.58 -2.69 37.31
C VAL A 172 -41.77 -1.53 36.76
N THR A 173 -40.77 -1.06 37.53
CA THR A 173 -39.71 -0.13 37.11
C THR A 173 -39.73 0.09 35.60
N THR A 174 -40.36 1.18 35.16
CA THR A 174 -40.80 1.28 33.77
C THR A 174 -39.66 1.83 32.94
N ASP A 175 -39.22 1.05 31.97
CA ASP A 175 -38.31 1.53 30.94
C ASP A 175 -39.07 2.48 30.01
N HIS A 176 -38.50 3.66 29.82
CA HIS A 176 -39.03 4.70 28.97
C HIS A 176 -38.05 4.96 27.84
N THR A 177 -38.56 5.01 26.61
CA THR A 177 -37.77 5.31 25.42
C THR A 177 -38.22 6.62 24.79
N TYR A 178 -37.28 7.54 24.63
CA TYR A 178 -37.46 8.77 23.84
C TYR A 178 -36.42 8.81 22.71
N PHE A 179 -36.61 9.70 21.74
CA PHE A 179 -35.70 9.92 20.63
C PHE A 179 -35.18 11.36 20.65
N ILE A 180 -33.86 11.47 20.67
CA ILE A 180 -33.12 12.72 20.58
C ILE A 180 -32.94 13.03 19.10
N GLN A 181 -33.60 14.09 18.61
CA GLN A 181 -33.43 14.55 17.23
C GLN A 181 -32.00 15.05 16.98
N ARG A 182 -31.62 15.07 15.71
CA ARG A 182 -30.31 15.54 15.27
C ARG A 182 -30.09 17.02 15.60
N ASN A 183 -28.89 17.35 16.05
CA ASN A 183 -28.43 18.72 16.27
C ASN A 183 -27.71 19.24 15.03
N LYS A 184 -28.13 20.40 14.53
CA LYS A 184 -27.52 21.08 13.37
C LYS A 184 -26.76 22.35 13.76
N GLY A 185 -26.88 22.77 15.03
CA GLY A 185 -26.31 24.00 15.54
C GLY A 185 -25.23 23.74 16.58
N GLU A 186 -25.05 24.71 17.47
CA GLU A 186 -24.15 24.62 18.61
C GLU A 186 -24.55 23.51 19.59
N LYS A 187 -23.61 23.12 20.45
CA LYS A 187 -23.87 22.21 21.56
C LYS A 187 -25.10 22.66 22.33
N ARG A 188 -26.04 21.74 22.55
CA ARG A 188 -27.31 22.03 23.22
C ARG A 188 -27.56 21.07 24.37
N THR A 189 -28.37 21.52 25.32
CA THR A 189 -28.82 20.72 26.45
C THR A 189 -30.34 20.78 26.54
N GLY A 190 -30.94 19.69 27.00
CA GLY A 190 -32.37 19.54 27.22
C GLY A 190 -32.61 18.64 28.42
N THR A 191 -33.80 18.68 28.98
CA THR A 191 -34.13 17.84 30.14
C THR A 191 -35.40 17.04 29.88
N ILE A 192 -35.41 15.81 30.40
CA ILE A 192 -36.65 15.04 30.58
C ILE A 192 -36.99 15.14 32.06
N THR A 193 -38.08 15.84 32.36
CA THR A 193 -38.56 16.04 33.74
C THR A 193 -39.64 15.02 34.06
N VAL A 194 -39.43 14.23 35.12
CA VAL A 194 -40.43 13.33 35.69
C VAL A 194 -41.05 14.03 36.90
N LYS A 195 -42.33 14.39 36.82
CA LYS A 195 -43.01 15.23 37.82
C LYS A 195 -44.17 14.49 38.49
N ASP A 196 -44.30 14.60 39.81
CA ASP A 196 -45.49 14.15 40.56
C ASP A 196 -46.72 14.96 40.11
N LYS A 197 -47.81 14.28 39.75
CA LYS A 197 -49.05 14.96 39.35
C LYS A 197 -49.72 15.73 40.49
N ALA A 198 -49.42 15.37 41.74
CA ALA A 198 -50.07 15.90 42.94
C ALA A 198 -49.19 16.86 43.76
N SER A 199 -47.94 17.12 43.37
CA SER A 199 -47.04 18.04 44.08
C SER A 199 -45.96 18.64 43.18
N ASP A 200 -45.10 19.51 43.74
CA ASP A 200 -43.95 20.08 43.03
C ASP A 200 -42.71 19.16 43.05
N LEU A 201 -42.85 17.90 43.46
CA LEU A 201 -41.76 16.92 43.43
C LEU A 201 -41.43 16.53 41.98
N PHE A 202 -40.15 16.58 41.61
CA PHE A 202 -39.68 16.14 40.29
C PHE A 202 -38.27 15.54 40.34
N SER A 203 -37.91 14.84 39.26
CA SER A 203 -36.54 14.36 38.97
C SER A 203 -36.22 14.64 37.50
N GLU A 204 -34.94 14.82 37.16
CA GLU A 204 -34.54 15.22 35.81
C GLU A 204 -33.45 14.31 35.24
N LEU A 205 -33.62 13.95 33.98
CA LEU A 205 -32.56 13.42 33.13
C LEU A 205 -32.04 14.54 32.23
N ILE A 206 -30.78 14.91 32.43
CA ILE A 206 -30.09 15.92 31.63
C ILE A 206 -29.53 15.28 30.37
N ILE A 207 -30.00 15.75 29.22
CA ILE A 207 -29.48 15.37 27.90
C ILE A 207 -28.54 16.47 27.42
N SER A 208 -27.28 16.13 27.19
CA SER A 208 -26.31 16.98 26.49
C SER A 208 -26.13 16.45 25.08
N GLN A 209 -26.17 17.32 24.07
CA GLN A 209 -25.96 16.93 22.67
C GLN A 209 -24.91 17.82 22.03
N GLU A 210 -23.87 17.21 21.45
CA GLU A 210 -22.77 17.94 20.81
C GLU A 210 -23.22 18.70 19.54
N ALA A 211 -22.41 19.69 19.14
CA ALA A 211 -22.60 20.44 17.90
C ALA A 211 -22.36 19.56 16.66
N LEU A 212 -22.90 19.96 15.51
CA LEU A 212 -22.65 19.26 14.24
C LEU A 212 -21.16 19.37 13.84
N GLY A 213 -20.43 18.26 13.96
CA GLY A 213 -19.03 18.14 13.55
C GLY A 213 -18.84 17.78 12.07
N GLU A 214 -17.58 17.54 11.70
CA GLU A 214 -17.22 16.92 10.42
C GLU A 214 -17.83 15.54 10.28
N TYR A 215 -17.95 15.04 9.05
CA TYR A 215 -18.47 13.70 8.82
C TYR A 215 -17.52 12.66 9.42
N GLU A 216 -18.04 11.90 10.39
CA GLU A 216 -17.43 10.68 10.88
C GLU A 216 -18.21 9.48 10.34
N SER A 217 -17.51 8.45 9.88
CA SER A 217 -18.17 7.23 9.45
C SER A 217 -18.82 6.56 10.65
N GLY A 218 -20.14 6.34 10.60
CA GLY A 218 -20.83 5.48 11.56
C GLY A 218 -20.54 4.00 11.27
N GLU A 219 -20.88 3.13 12.22
CA GLU A 219 -20.98 1.70 11.95
C GLU A 219 -22.15 1.45 10.99
N SER A 220 -22.04 0.43 10.13
CA SER A 220 -23.18 0.00 9.31
C SER A 220 -24.03 -1.06 10.04
N GLY A 221 -25.31 -1.11 9.69
CA GLY A 221 -26.20 -2.22 10.04
C GLY A 221 -26.11 -3.38 9.03
N ILE A 222 -25.13 -3.34 8.11
CA ILE A 222 -24.96 -4.31 7.03
C ILE A 222 -24.49 -5.63 7.63
N GLN A 223 -25.35 -6.63 7.57
CA GLN A 223 -25.03 -7.99 7.95
C GLN A 223 -24.29 -8.69 6.79
N GLY A 224 -23.43 -9.64 7.15
CA GLY A 224 -22.73 -10.46 6.17
C GLY A 224 -23.70 -11.29 5.32
N ASP A 225 -23.26 -11.61 4.11
CA ASP A 225 -23.99 -12.50 3.21
C ASP A 225 -24.10 -13.91 3.80
N LEU A 226 -25.19 -14.59 3.45
CA LEU A 226 -25.53 -15.88 4.03
C LEU A 226 -24.84 -16.99 3.24
N LEU A 227 -23.98 -17.75 3.90
CA LEU A 227 -23.38 -18.96 3.34
C LEU A 227 -24.49 -19.97 3.01
N VAL A 228 -24.46 -20.46 1.78
CA VAL A 228 -25.38 -21.47 1.26
C VAL A 228 -24.71 -22.84 1.35
N PRO A 229 -25.19 -23.74 2.23
CA PRO A 229 -24.55 -25.03 2.45
C PRO A 229 -24.68 -25.93 1.23
N VAL A 230 -23.54 -26.46 0.77
CA VAL A 230 -23.50 -27.51 -0.25
C VAL A 230 -23.98 -28.82 0.39
N SER A 231 -24.94 -29.48 -0.24
CA SER A 231 -25.50 -30.74 0.24
C SER A 231 -24.65 -31.94 -0.18
N THR A 232 -24.17 -31.94 -1.42
CA THR A 232 -23.20 -32.91 -1.91
C THR A 232 -22.46 -32.36 -3.13
N GLY A 233 -21.46 -33.09 -3.59
CA GLY A 233 -20.73 -32.71 -4.78
C GLY A 233 -19.83 -33.80 -5.32
N SER A 234 -19.36 -33.62 -6.54
CA SER A 234 -18.53 -34.59 -7.25
C SER A 234 -17.59 -33.97 -8.27
N ALA A 235 -16.54 -34.71 -8.63
CA ALA A 235 -15.61 -34.35 -9.70
C ALA A 235 -15.56 -35.46 -10.77
N PHE A 236 -15.75 -35.08 -12.04
CA PHE A 236 -15.80 -35.96 -13.20
C PHE A 236 -14.97 -35.45 -14.36
N ASN A 237 -14.44 -36.34 -15.19
CA ASN A 237 -13.85 -36.00 -16.49
C ASN A 237 -14.37 -36.98 -17.57
N SER A 238 -13.80 -36.91 -18.77
CA SER A 238 -14.15 -37.79 -19.90
C SER A 238 -13.97 -39.29 -19.63
N LEU A 239 -13.19 -39.66 -18.59
CA LEU A 239 -12.94 -41.05 -18.18
C LEU A 239 -13.81 -41.50 -16.98
N GLY A 240 -14.67 -40.63 -16.46
CA GLY A 240 -15.57 -40.93 -15.33
C GLY A 240 -15.21 -40.17 -14.06
N LYS A 241 -15.55 -40.75 -12.90
CA LYS A 241 -15.35 -40.11 -11.59
C LYS A 241 -13.85 -40.02 -11.29
N VAL A 242 -13.36 -38.83 -11.00
CA VAL A 242 -11.95 -38.60 -10.72
C VAL A 242 -11.60 -39.08 -9.31
N SER A 243 -10.60 -39.95 -9.20
CA SER A 243 -10.08 -40.43 -7.91
C SER A 243 -9.28 -39.31 -7.20
N GLN A 244 -9.16 -39.43 -5.88
CA GLN A 244 -8.52 -38.45 -4.98
C GLN A 244 -7.12 -38.91 -4.55
N LEU A 245 -6.20 -37.98 -4.26
CA LEU A 245 -4.88 -38.32 -3.70
C LEU A 245 -4.98 -38.53 -2.18
N GLY A 246 -4.86 -39.77 -1.71
CA GLY A 246 -4.90 -40.07 -0.27
C GLY A 246 -6.20 -39.60 0.41
N SER A 247 -6.08 -38.80 1.47
CA SER A 247 -7.22 -38.31 2.28
C SER A 247 -7.95 -37.09 1.70
N SER A 248 -7.62 -36.61 0.49
CA SER A 248 -8.11 -35.35 -0.14
C SER A 248 -9.47 -35.47 -0.87
N GLY A 249 -10.50 -35.99 -0.19
CA GLY A 249 -11.81 -36.20 -0.83
C GLY A 249 -12.53 -34.93 -1.27
N PHE A 250 -13.36 -35.03 -2.32
CA PHE A 250 -14.04 -33.86 -2.92
C PHE A 250 -14.94 -33.09 -1.93
N HIS A 251 -15.50 -33.77 -0.92
CA HIS A 251 -16.29 -33.13 0.14
C HIS A 251 -15.51 -32.07 0.92
N ARG A 252 -14.17 -32.11 0.89
CA ARG A 252 -13.31 -31.11 1.51
C ARG A 252 -13.30 -29.77 0.80
N THR A 253 -13.94 -29.68 -0.37
CA THR A 253 -14.14 -28.39 -1.04
C THR A 253 -15.34 -27.62 -0.50
N TYR A 254 -16.08 -28.18 0.45
CA TYR A 254 -17.24 -27.54 1.07
C TYR A 254 -17.39 -28.01 2.53
N ASP A 255 -16.27 -28.32 3.20
CA ASP A 255 -16.26 -28.80 4.59
C ASP A 255 -16.12 -27.65 5.62
N GLY A 256 -16.05 -26.41 5.15
CA GLY A 256 -15.85 -25.22 5.98
C GLY A 256 -14.41 -24.99 6.41
N SER A 257 -13.44 -25.77 5.91
CA SER A 257 -12.03 -25.66 6.30
C SER A 257 -11.13 -25.27 5.12
N LYS A 258 -10.46 -24.11 5.26
CA LYS A 258 -9.47 -23.63 4.27
C LYS A 258 -8.10 -24.31 4.41
N GLU A 259 -7.93 -25.14 5.44
CA GLU A 259 -6.71 -25.91 5.71
C GLU A 259 -6.70 -27.26 4.97
N THR A 260 -7.87 -27.88 4.82
CA THR A 260 -8.08 -29.13 4.07
C THR A 260 -8.38 -28.82 2.61
N GLY A 261 -8.50 -29.83 1.75
CA GLY A 261 -8.89 -29.56 0.36
C GLY A 261 -8.90 -30.79 -0.53
N TYR A 262 -9.43 -30.60 -1.73
CA TYR A 262 -9.40 -31.53 -2.84
C TYR A 262 -8.14 -31.34 -3.68
N HIS A 263 -7.50 -32.45 -4.01
CA HIS A 263 -6.39 -32.50 -4.95
C HIS A 263 -6.72 -33.55 -6.02
N SER A 264 -6.77 -33.14 -7.29
CA SER A 264 -6.98 -34.09 -8.38
C SER A 264 -5.83 -35.11 -8.46
N ASN A 265 -6.12 -36.42 -8.53
CA ASN A 265 -5.12 -37.50 -8.42
C ASN A 265 -4.20 -37.65 -9.65
N THR A 266 -3.08 -38.36 -9.44
CA THR A 266 -1.81 -38.40 -10.20
C THR A 266 -1.56 -39.71 -10.98
N SER A 267 -2.47 -40.18 -11.84
CA SER A 267 -2.02 -41.09 -12.90
C SER A 267 -1.23 -40.29 -13.94
N ASP A 268 -0.15 -40.82 -14.51
CA ASP A 268 0.58 -40.13 -15.59
C ASP A 268 -0.29 -39.90 -16.86
N ASP A 269 -1.48 -40.52 -16.92
CA ASP A 269 -2.55 -40.28 -17.90
C ASP A 269 -3.41 -39.01 -17.60
N PHE A 270 -3.22 -38.36 -16.45
CA PHE A 270 -4.01 -37.22 -16.00
C PHE A 270 -3.70 -35.84 -16.63
N PRO A 271 -2.48 -35.50 -17.12
CA PRO A 271 -2.22 -34.17 -17.66
C PRO A 271 -2.97 -33.81 -18.96
N ASN A 272 -3.79 -34.71 -19.53
CA ASN A 272 -4.42 -34.52 -20.85
C ASN A 272 -5.96 -34.70 -20.92
N ASN A 273 -6.69 -34.93 -19.81
CA ASN A 273 -8.14 -35.18 -19.83
C ASN A 273 -8.99 -34.01 -19.31
N TRP A 274 -8.69 -32.80 -19.76
CA TRP A 274 -9.56 -31.64 -19.58
C TRP A 274 -10.76 -31.72 -20.55
N PRO A 275 -11.94 -31.21 -20.18
CA PRO A 275 -12.23 -30.46 -18.95
C PRO A 275 -12.50 -31.34 -17.71
N LEU A 276 -12.18 -30.80 -16.54
CA LEU A 276 -12.55 -31.38 -15.24
C LEU A 276 -13.84 -30.70 -14.76
N THR A 277 -14.89 -31.48 -14.57
CA THR A 277 -16.20 -31.01 -14.14
C THR A 277 -16.37 -31.17 -12.64
N LEU A 278 -16.48 -30.07 -11.91
CA LEU A 278 -16.82 -30.04 -10.49
C LEU A 278 -18.31 -29.71 -10.35
N THR A 279 -19.07 -30.53 -9.65
CA THR A 279 -20.52 -30.34 -9.45
C THR A 279 -20.81 -30.17 -7.97
N PHE A 280 -21.58 -29.15 -7.63
CA PHE A 280 -22.07 -28.84 -6.29
C PHE A 280 -23.59 -28.85 -6.33
N GLU A 281 -24.21 -29.58 -5.41
CA GLU A 281 -25.66 -29.72 -5.32
C GLU A 281 -26.17 -29.11 -4.02
N PHE A 282 -27.36 -28.52 -4.08
CA PHE A 282 -27.94 -27.76 -2.98
C PHE A 282 -29.30 -28.33 -2.60
N ALA A 283 -29.60 -28.32 -1.29
CA ALA A 283 -30.95 -28.50 -0.78
C ALA A 283 -31.81 -27.26 -1.12
N GLU A 284 -33.06 -27.23 -0.66
CA GLU A 284 -33.96 -26.11 -0.91
C GLU A 284 -33.35 -24.78 -0.39
N GLN A 285 -32.97 -23.93 -1.35
CA GLN A 285 -32.34 -22.63 -1.13
C GLN A 285 -33.01 -21.63 -2.07
N PRO A 286 -33.31 -20.39 -1.65
CA PRO A 286 -34.06 -19.47 -2.48
C PRO A 286 -33.22 -18.88 -3.63
N ARG A 287 -31.91 -18.71 -3.41
CA ARG A 287 -30.97 -18.24 -4.44
C ARG A 287 -29.51 -18.44 -4.04
N ILE A 288 -28.60 -18.34 -5.01
CA ILE A 288 -27.16 -18.13 -4.84
C ILE A 288 -26.73 -16.98 -5.77
N ASP A 289 -25.91 -16.07 -5.26
CA ASP A 289 -25.49 -14.84 -5.95
C ASP A 289 -24.04 -14.88 -6.44
N TYR A 290 -23.16 -15.52 -5.68
CA TYR A 290 -21.74 -15.67 -6.03
C TYR A 290 -21.13 -16.86 -5.29
N CYS A 291 -19.90 -17.20 -5.65
CA CYS A 291 -19.07 -18.11 -4.87
C CYS A 291 -17.65 -17.59 -4.67
N VAL A 292 -16.99 -18.01 -3.61
CA VAL A 292 -15.57 -17.75 -3.34
C VAL A 292 -14.82 -19.08 -3.49
N CYS A 293 -13.86 -19.09 -4.41
CA CYS A 293 -12.96 -20.21 -4.65
C CYS A 293 -11.64 -19.97 -3.91
N HIS A 294 -11.32 -20.85 -2.97
CA HIS A 294 -10.02 -20.90 -2.31
C HIS A 294 -9.19 -22.03 -2.92
N SER A 295 -8.01 -21.68 -3.42
CA SER A 295 -6.98 -22.56 -3.99
C SER A 295 -5.64 -22.29 -3.29
N THR A 296 -4.65 -23.16 -3.49
CA THR A 296 -3.30 -22.92 -2.96
C THR A 296 -2.22 -23.52 -3.85
N GLY A 297 -0.97 -23.12 -3.63
CA GLY A 297 0.19 -23.64 -4.35
C GLY A 297 0.22 -23.24 -5.82
N SER A 298 0.85 -24.06 -6.65
CA SER A 298 0.99 -23.87 -8.11
C SER A 298 -0.25 -24.30 -8.91
N ASP A 299 -1.11 -25.14 -8.34
CA ASP A 299 -2.15 -25.92 -9.04
C ASP A 299 -3.55 -25.30 -8.88
N LYS A 300 -3.68 -24.02 -9.23
CA LYS A 300 -4.85 -23.18 -8.94
C LYS A 300 -5.84 -23.16 -10.11
N LEU A 301 -7.14 -23.00 -9.83
CA LEU A 301 -8.15 -22.82 -10.89
C LEU A 301 -7.82 -21.56 -11.70
N LYS A 302 -7.66 -21.70 -13.02
CA LYS A 302 -7.37 -20.57 -13.91
C LYS A 302 -8.57 -20.23 -14.80
N LYS A 303 -9.12 -21.19 -15.55
CA LYS A 303 -10.32 -20.96 -16.37
C LYS A 303 -11.37 -22.05 -16.18
N ALA A 304 -12.63 -21.66 -16.13
CA ALA A 304 -13.75 -22.57 -16.09
C ALA A 304 -14.98 -22.01 -16.82
N LYS A 305 -15.90 -22.88 -17.20
CA LYS A 305 -17.25 -22.51 -17.60
C LYS A 305 -18.23 -22.91 -16.50
N ILE A 306 -19.14 -22.02 -16.14
CA ILE A 306 -20.10 -22.24 -15.06
C ILE A 306 -21.46 -22.54 -15.68
N PHE A 307 -22.07 -23.63 -15.23
CA PHE A 307 -23.42 -24.03 -15.59
C PHE A 307 -24.27 -24.17 -14.33
N VAL A 308 -25.57 -23.95 -14.46
CA VAL A 308 -26.52 -23.98 -13.34
C VAL A 308 -27.74 -24.82 -13.70
N SER A 309 -28.30 -25.46 -12.69
CA SER A 309 -29.58 -26.18 -12.71
C SER A 309 -30.44 -25.63 -11.58
N THR A 310 -31.71 -25.36 -11.85
CA THR A 310 -32.67 -24.80 -10.90
C THR A 310 -33.90 -25.69 -10.78
N GLU A 311 -34.80 -25.37 -9.86
CA GLU A 311 -36.08 -26.06 -9.77
C GLU A 311 -36.92 -25.95 -11.04
N THR A 312 -36.93 -24.77 -11.67
CA THR A 312 -37.69 -24.50 -12.89
C THR A 312 -36.99 -25.01 -14.15
N GLU A 313 -35.65 -25.01 -14.16
CA GLU A 313 -34.81 -25.49 -15.26
C GLU A 313 -33.83 -26.55 -14.73
N PRO A 314 -34.27 -27.83 -14.60
CA PRO A 314 -33.46 -28.87 -13.99
C PRO A 314 -32.27 -29.31 -14.85
N GLU A 315 -32.28 -29.02 -16.15
CA GLU A 315 -31.15 -29.26 -17.05
C GLU A 315 -30.08 -28.18 -16.90
N TYR A 316 -28.81 -28.55 -16.93
CA TYR A 316 -27.71 -27.60 -16.77
C TYR A 316 -27.60 -26.65 -17.97
N THR A 317 -27.81 -25.36 -17.75
CA THR A 317 -27.62 -24.29 -18.73
C THR A 317 -26.36 -23.48 -18.40
N LYS A 318 -25.67 -22.94 -19.42
CA LYS A 318 -24.44 -22.18 -19.24
C LYS A 318 -24.78 -20.79 -18.67
N LEU A 319 -24.17 -20.44 -17.55
CA LEU A 319 -24.31 -19.14 -16.89
C LEU A 319 -23.26 -18.13 -17.38
N MET A 320 -21.98 -18.52 -17.36
CA MET A 320 -20.86 -17.65 -17.71
C MET A 320 -19.55 -18.42 -17.94
N ASP A 321 -18.56 -17.76 -18.52
CA ASP A 321 -17.15 -18.18 -18.51
C ASP A 321 -16.38 -17.35 -17.47
N VAL A 322 -15.39 -17.95 -16.83
CA VAL A 322 -14.54 -17.29 -15.84
C VAL A 322 -13.07 -17.52 -16.12
N ASP A 323 -12.27 -16.46 -15.99
CA ASP A 323 -10.82 -16.48 -15.89
C ASP A 323 -10.42 -15.87 -14.54
N LEU A 324 -9.85 -16.69 -13.67
CA LEU A 324 -9.41 -16.31 -12.32
C LEU A 324 -7.92 -15.97 -12.27
N SER A 325 -7.24 -16.01 -13.42
CA SER A 325 -5.80 -15.75 -13.58
C SER A 325 -4.89 -16.55 -12.64
N GLY A 326 -5.37 -17.66 -12.06
CA GLY A 326 -4.62 -18.46 -11.10
C GLY A 326 -4.52 -17.85 -9.70
N SER A 327 -5.50 -17.06 -9.28
CA SER A 327 -5.57 -16.49 -7.92
C SER A 327 -5.73 -17.58 -6.86
N THR A 328 -5.11 -17.38 -5.69
CA THR A 328 -5.28 -18.29 -4.53
C THR A 328 -6.65 -18.12 -3.86
N THR A 329 -7.23 -16.94 -3.91
CA THR A 329 -8.62 -16.71 -3.50
C THR A 329 -9.28 -15.88 -4.59
N ALA A 330 -10.41 -16.36 -5.13
CA ALA A 330 -11.14 -15.70 -6.20
C ALA A 330 -12.63 -15.63 -5.88
N LEU A 331 -13.19 -14.42 -5.88
CA LEU A 331 -14.63 -14.22 -5.83
C LEU A 331 -15.19 -14.28 -7.25
N ILE A 332 -16.19 -15.14 -7.45
CA ILE A 332 -16.87 -15.35 -8.72
C ILE A 332 -18.32 -14.87 -8.59
N LYS A 333 -18.59 -13.63 -9.01
CA LYS A 333 -19.94 -13.09 -9.09
C LYS A 333 -20.65 -13.69 -10.29
N PHE A 334 -21.85 -14.23 -10.08
CA PHE A 334 -22.65 -14.77 -11.17
C PHE A 334 -23.23 -13.65 -12.02
N SER A 335 -23.31 -13.87 -13.34
CA SER A 335 -23.89 -12.92 -14.31
C SER A 335 -25.36 -12.60 -14.00
N SER A 336 -26.05 -13.52 -13.34
CA SER A 336 -27.37 -13.31 -12.73
C SER A 336 -27.53 -14.21 -11.50
N PRO A 337 -28.29 -13.79 -10.48
CA PRO A 337 -28.65 -14.63 -9.35
C PRO A 337 -29.27 -15.95 -9.79
N VAL A 338 -28.80 -17.05 -9.23
CA VAL A 338 -29.35 -18.38 -9.52
C VAL A 338 -30.49 -18.62 -8.56
N ILE A 339 -31.74 -18.48 -9.03
CA ILE A 339 -32.95 -18.63 -8.22
C ILE A 339 -33.29 -20.12 -8.06
N ASN A 340 -33.63 -20.54 -6.84
CA ASN A 340 -33.94 -21.93 -6.48
C ASN A 340 -32.95 -22.96 -7.06
N PRO A 341 -31.64 -22.85 -6.75
CA PRO A 341 -30.62 -23.71 -7.33
C PRO A 341 -30.76 -25.16 -6.88
N LYS A 342 -30.68 -26.09 -7.85
CA LYS A 342 -30.47 -27.52 -7.59
C LYS A 342 -28.99 -27.89 -7.66
N GLY A 343 -28.25 -27.29 -8.58
CA GLY A 343 -26.81 -27.52 -8.67
C GLY A 343 -26.05 -26.52 -9.53
N ILE A 344 -24.76 -26.40 -9.25
CA ILE A 344 -23.82 -25.53 -9.97
C ILE A 344 -22.63 -26.39 -10.41
N LYS A 345 -22.24 -26.26 -11.68
CA LYS A 345 -21.22 -27.06 -12.33
C LYS A 345 -20.12 -26.17 -12.88
N PHE A 346 -18.87 -26.41 -12.46
CA PHE A 346 -17.66 -25.79 -12.98
C PHE A 346 -16.97 -26.76 -13.93
N GLU A 347 -17.04 -26.49 -15.22
CA GLU A 347 -16.24 -27.17 -16.25
C GLU A 347 -14.88 -26.47 -16.32
N VAL A 348 -13.92 -26.91 -15.52
CA VAL A 348 -12.56 -26.36 -15.48
C VAL A 348 -11.83 -26.73 -16.76
N THR A 349 -11.43 -25.72 -17.51
CA THR A 349 -10.72 -25.87 -18.79
C THR A 349 -9.22 -25.62 -18.66
N GLU A 350 -8.78 -24.90 -17.62
CA GLU A 350 -7.37 -24.58 -17.39
C GLU A 350 -7.06 -24.46 -15.90
N SER A 351 -5.93 -25.03 -15.47
CA SER A 351 -5.30 -24.81 -14.16
C SER A 351 -3.94 -24.12 -14.34
N SER A 352 -3.48 -23.39 -13.33
CA SER A 352 -2.12 -22.81 -13.31
C SER A 352 -1.02 -23.86 -13.26
N GLY A 353 -1.32 -25.05 -12.74
CA GLY A 353 -0.37 -26.15 -12.57
C GLY A 353 -0.79 -27.39 -13.34
N LYS A 354 -0.07 -28.49 -13.10
CA LYS A 354 -0.37 -29.79 -13.72
C LYS A 354 -1.67 -30.38 -13.17
N TYR A 355 -2.02 -30.05 -11.93
CA TYR A 355 -3.18 -30.56 -11.20
C TYR A 355 -4.15 -29.43 -10.86
N LEU A 356 -5.28 -29.77 -10.23
CA LEU A 356 -6.19 -28.80 -9.61
C LEU A 356 -6.27 -29.04 -8.11
N VAL A 357 -6.03 -27.98 -7.34
CA VAL A 357 -6.13 -27.94 -5.87
C VAL A 357 -7.15 -26.89 -5.47
N ILE A 358 -8.26 -27.34 -4.90
CA ILE A 358 -9.30 -26.50 -4.31
C ILE A 358 -9.31 -26.76 -2.81
N LYS A 359 -9.07 -25.72 -2.02
CA LYS A 359 -9.18 -25.74 -0.56
C LYS A 359 -10.62 -25.66 -0.12
N GLU A 360 -11.38 -24.68 -0.62
CA GLU A 360 -12.79 -24.49 -0.26
C GLU A 360 -13.53 -23.76 -1.39
N MET A 361 -14.81 -24.06 -1.56
CA MET A 361 -15.77 -23.41 -2.45
C MET A 361 -16.97 -22.97 -1.63
N GLU A 362 -17.00 -21.69 -1.28
CA GLU A 362 -18.05 -21.10 -0.47
C GLU A 362 -19.10 -20.46 -1.39
N PHE A 363 -20.37 -20.84 -1.28
CA PHE A 363 -21.47 -20.23 -2.07
C PHE A 363 -22.26 -19.28 -1.18
N TYR A 364 -22.62 -18.12 -1.69
CA TYR A 364 -23.28 -17.09 -0.89
C TYR A 364 -24.54 -16.58 -1.55
N ARG A 365 -25.50 -16.19 -0.71
CA ARG A 365 -26.62 -15.34 -1.10
C ARG A 365 -26.59 -14.04 -0.33
N GLN A 366 -26.99 -12.97 -0.98
CA GLN A 366 -27.11 -11.66 -0.35
C GLN A 366 -28.14 -11.71 0.77
N ASN A 367 -27.83 -11.04 1.89
CA ASN A 367 -28.74 -10.97 3.02
C ASN A 367 -29.87 -9.97 2.73
N SER A 368 -31.10 -10.46 2.58
CA SER A 368 -32.28 -9.65 2.28
C SER A 368 -32.74 -8.76 3.44
N ASP A 369 -32.23 -9.00 4.65
CA ASP A 369 -32.55 -8.18 5.83
C ASP A 369 -31.74 -6.86 5.83
N ASN A 370 -30.71 -6.75 4.98
CA ASN A 370 -29.96 -5.52 4.79
C ASN A 370 -30.83 -4.44 4.15
N TYR A 371 -30.66 -3.20 4.63
CA TYR A 371 -31.37 -2.05 4.08
C TYR A 371 -31.01 -1.82 2.61
N ASP A 372 -32.02 -1.64 1.75
CA ASP A 372 -31.81 -1.23 0.37
C ASP A 372 -31.56 0.29 0.31
N PRO A 373 -30.32 0.74 0.03
CA PRO A 373 -30.00 2.16 0.00
C PRO A 373 -30.65 2.88 -1.19
N LEU A 374 -31.11 2.16 -2.23
CA LEU A 374 -31.82 2.78 -3.34
C LEU A 374 -33.14 3.42 -2.90
N ASN A 375 -33.63 3.18 -1.68
CA ASN A 375 -34.74 3.95 -1.12
C ASN A 375 -34.44 5.45 -0.98
N LEU A 376 -33.18 5.82 -0.70
CA LEU A 376 -32.76 7.23 -0.54
C LEU A 376 -31.90 7.74 -1.69
N PHE A 377 -31.09 6.87 -2.30
CA PHE A 377 -30.05 7.28 -3.25
C PHE A 377 -30.43 6.99 -4.70
N THR A 378 -29.86 7.77 -5.62
CA THR A 378 -30.11 7.65 -7.08
C THR A 378 -29.61 6.33 -7.66
N ASP A 379 -28.49 5.82 -7.13
CA ASP A 379 -27.84 4.58 -7.53
C ASP A 379 -27.13 3.92 -6.33
N ILE A 380 -26.56 2.73 -6.54
CA ILE A 380 -25.95 1.93 -5.48
C ILE A 380 -24.65 2.53 -4.92
N THR A 381 -24.03 3.49 -5.64
CA THR A 381 -22.86 4.22 -5.11
C THR A 381 -23.24 5.13 -3.96
N CYS A 382 -24.54 5.40 -3.74
CA CYS A 382 -25.03 6.25 -2.66
C CYS A 382 -24.36 7.63 -2.61
N SER A 383 -23.96 8.15 -3.78
CA SER A 383 -23.23 9.40 -3.91
C SER A 383 -24.14 10.62 -4.01
N GLU A 384 -25.43 10.41 -4.32
CA GLU A 384 -26.43 11.45 -4.50
C GLU A 384 -27.81 10.97 -4.02
N LEU A 385 -28.57 11.88 -3.41
CA LEU A 385 -29.94 11.61 -2.97
C LEU A 385 -30.92 11.67 -4.13
N LYS A 386 -31.97 10.85 -4.08
CA LYS A 386 -33.11 10.98 -4.98
C LYS A 386 -33.76 12.37 -4.84
N PRO A 387 -34.27 12.94 -5.94
CA PRO A 387 -35.05 14.17 -5.87
C PRO A 387 -36.26 14.00 -4.92
N GLY A 388 -36.46 14.96 -4.02
CA GLY A 388 -37.61 14.99 -3.12
C GLY A 388 -37.44 14.24 -1.79
N ILE A 389 -36.29 13.61 -1.54
CA ILE A 389 -35.98 13.03 -0.22
C ILE A 389 -36.00 14.14 0.84
N THR A 390 -36.83 13.94 1.87
CA THR A 390 -36.93 14.85 3.01
C THR A 390 -36.08 14.35 4.18
N GLU A 391 -35.82 15.21 5.15
CA GLU A 391 -35.13 14.81 6.38
C GLU A 391 -35.88 13.72 7.15
N LYS A 392 -37.21 13.72 7.09
CA LYS A 392 -38.04 12.66 7.69
C LYS A 392 -37.77 11.30 7.03
N ASP A 393 -37.55 11.27 5.73
CA ASP A 393 -37.23 10.04 5.01
C ASP A 393 -35.82 9.54 5.38
N ILE A 394 -34.88 10.48 5.56
CA ILE A 394 -33.53 10.18 6.06
C ILE A 394 -33.58 9.61 7.47
N ASP A 395 -34.31 10.24 8.39
CA ASP A 395 -34.44 9.78 9.78
C ASP A 395 -35.14 8.42 9.90
N ALA A 396 -35.99 8.07 8.92
CA ALA A 396 -36.62 6.76 8.83
C ALA A 396 -35.69 5.65 8.32
N CYS A 397 -34.50 5.97 7.83
CA CYS A 397 -33.51 4.99 7.40
C CYS A 397 -33.01 4.18 8.61
N PRO A 398 -33.21 2.85 8.64
CA PRO A 398 -32.81 2.02 9.77
C PRO A 398 -31.29 1.86 9.85
N ASP A 399 -30.60 1.89 8.71
CA ASP A 399 -29.15 1.72 8.66
C ASP A 399 -28.42 3.02 9.06
N PRO A 400 -27.59 3.00 10.12
CA PRO A 400 -26.92 4.20 10.61
C PRO A 400 -25.94 4.82 9.62
N LEU A 401 -25.19 4.00 8.87
CA LEU A 401 -24.22 4.49 7.89
C LEU A 401 -24.94 5.24 6.76
N PHE A 402 -25.93 4.62 6.14
CA PHE A 402 -26.66 5.23 5.02
C PHE A 402 -27.46 6.46 5.45
N ARG A 403 -28.07 6.43 6.64
CA ARG A 403 -28.72 7.60 7.24
C ARG A 403 -27.75 8.77 7.41
N ASN A 404 -26.55 8.49 7.93
CA ASN A 404 -25.56 9.54 8.16
C ASN A 404 -25.02 10.12 6.85
N VAL A 405 -24.69 9.27 5.88
CA VAL A 405 -24.29 9.68 4.51
C VAL A 405 -25.37 10.55 3.87
N ALA A 406 -26.63 10.10 3.88
CA ALA A 406 -27.75 10.82 3.30
C ALA A 406 -27.91 12.22 3.91
N PHE A 407 -27.79 12.34 5.23
CA PHE A 407 -27.89 13.63 5.90
C PHE A 407 -26.77 14.59 5.52
N TYR A 408 -25.51 14.15 5.58
CA TYR A 408 -24.39 15.04 5.25
C TYR A 408 -24.41 15.47 3.78
N LEU A 409 -24.95 14.63 2.90
CA LEU A 409 -25.25 14.99 1.51
C LEU A 409 -26.37 16.03 1.41
N SER A 410 -27.46 15.88 2.16
CA SER A 410 -28.61 16.80 2.09
C SER A 410 -28.27 18.23 2.53
N ILE A 411 -27.29 18.39 3.43
CA ILE A 411 -26.82 19.70 3.91
C ILE A 411 -25.53 20.18 3.22
N ASN A 412 -25.06 19.46 2.19
CA ASN A 412 -23.84 19.77 1.44
C ASN A 412 -22.58 19.90 2.33
N LYS A 413 -22.43 19.03 3.33
CA LYS A 413 -21.25 18.92 4.20
C LYS A 413 -20.53 17.58 4.10
N TYR A 414 -20.93 16.71 3.17
CA TYR A 414 -20.25 15.43 2.96
C TYR A 414 -18.87 15.64 2.33
N PRO A 415 -17.78 15.02 2.83
CA PRO A 415 -16.43 15.18 2.28
C PRO A 415 -16.27 14.33 1.01
N ARG A 416 -16.83 14.83 -0.10
CA ARG A 416 -16.94 14.09 -1.37
C ARG A 416 -15.59 13.79 -2.04
N GLU A 417 -14.64 14.72 -1.97
CA GLU A 417 -13.38 14.73 -2.76
C GLU A 417 -12.63 13.38 -2.77
N PHE A 418 -12.49 12.74 -1.61
CA PHE A 418 -11.80 11.45 -1.48
C PHE A 418 -12.74 10.26 -1.27
N ARG A 419 -13.96 10.50 -0.80
CA ARG A 419 -14.92 9.42 -0.55
C ARG A 419 -15.58 8.93 -1.82
N ILE A 420 -15.85 9.81 -2.78
CA ILE A 420 -16.56 9.49 -4.03
C ILE A 420 -15.64 9.83 -5.20
N GLN A 421 -15.11 8.81 -5.87
CA GLN A 421 -14.13 8.97 -6.94
C GLN A 421 -14.45 8.06 -8.13
N GLU A 422 -13.91 8.43 -9.28
CA GLU A 422 -13.86 7.57 -10.46
C GLU A 422 -12.44 7.07 -10.65
N TYR A 423 -12.29 5.74 -10.74
CA TYR A 423 -11.01 5.08 -10.87
C TYR A 423 -10.86 4.58 -12.31
N LYS A 424 -9.78 4.98 -12.98
CA LYS A 424 -9.45 4.50 -14.33
C LYS A 424 -8.65 3.20 -14.26
N ALA A 425 -8.71 2.43 -15.35
CA ALA A 425 -7.91 1.23 -15.48
C ALA A 425 -6.42 1.54 -15.72
N TYR A 426 -5.56 0.64 -15.25
CA TYR A 426 -4.15 0.58 -15.62
C TYR A 426 -3.82 -0.84 -16.11
N PRO A 427 -2.77 -1.06 -16.93
CA PRO A 427 -2.33 -2.42 -17.19
C PRO A 427 -1.66 -2.98 -15.94
N HIS A 428 -1.54 -4.30 -15.84
CA HIS A 428 -0.66 -4.90 -14.85
C HIS A 428 0.80 -4.61 -15.26
N PRO A 429 1.67 -4.07 -14.38
CA PRO A 429 3.01 -3.60 -14.73
C PRO A 429 3.93 -4.70 -15.29
N GLU A 430 3.65 -5.96 -14.97
CA GLU A 430 4.31 -7.13 -15.60
C GLU A 430 4.21 -7.15 -17.14
N LEU A 431 3.12 -6.62 -17.72
CA LEU A 431 2.98 -6.53 -19.18
C LEU A 431 4.04 -5.59 -19.78
N PHE A 432 4.23 -4.41 -19.17
CA PHE A 432 5.27 -3.48 -19.55
C PHE A 432 6.66 -4.08 -19.34
N ARG A 433 6.89 -4.73 -18.19
CA ARG A 433 8.18 -5.35 -17.86
C ARG A 433 8.60 -6.36 -18.91
N LYS A 434 7.71 -7.29 -19.28
CA LYS A 434 7.97 -8.30 -20.32
C LYS A 434 8.18 -7.66 -21.69
N ALA A 435 7.32 -6.72 -22.09
CA ALA A 435 7.37 -6.10 -23.41
C ALA A 435 8.66 -5.28 -23.65
N ASN A 436 9.23 -4.71 -22.57
CA ASN A 436 10.40 -3.84 -22.64
C ASN A 436 11.67 -4.43 -22.03
N LYS A 437 11.63 -5.71 -21.62
CA LYS A 437 12.73 -6.43 -20.95
C LYS A 437 13.28 -5.70 -19.72
N THR A 438 12.46 -4.95 -18.98
CA THR A 438 12.90 -4.29 -17.75
C THR A 438 13.03 -5.31 -16.61
N SER A 439 13.74 -4.96 -15.53
CA SER A 439 14.14 -5.94 -14.52
C SER A 439 13.09 -6.17 -13.43
N ALA A 440 12.25 -5.16 -13.17
CA ALA A 440 11.22 -5.20 -12.13
C ALA A 440 9.90 -4.59 -12.64
N GLU A 441 8.79 -5.05 -12.08
CA GLU A 441 7.49 -4.40 -12.26
C GLU A 441 7.47 -3.03 -11.60
N HIS A 442 6.77 -2.06 -12.19
CA HIS A 442 6.53 -0.75 -11.58
C HIS A 442 5.19 -0.72 -10.83
N ASN A 443 4.63 0.46 -10.57
CA ASN A 443 3.58 0.69 -9.58
C ASN A 443 2.32 -0.19 -9.80
N LEU A 444 1.83 -0.79 -8.70
CA LEU A 444 0.52 -1.44 -8.61
C LEU A 444 -0.52 -0.58 -7.88
N LEU A 445 -0.12 0.59 -7.37
CA LEU A 445 -0.88 1.44 -6.46
C LEU A 445 -1.28 2.76 -7.14
N ASP A 446 -1.52 2.76 -8.45
CA ASP A 446 -1.81 3.97 -9.24
C ASP A 446 -3.18 4.61 -8.94
N ASN A 447 -4.02 3.95 -8.14
CA ASN A 447 -5.37 4.38 -7.76
C ASN A 447 -5.52 4.48 -6.23
N PRO A 448 -4.85 5.45 -5.56
CA PRO A 448 -5.05 5.69 -4.14
C PRO A 448 -6.44 6.26 -3.88
N THR A 449 -7.01 5.89 -2.74
CA THR A 449 -8.32 6.41 -2.33
C THR A 449 -8.19 7.66 -1.48
N GLY A 450 -7.07 7.86 -0.79
CA GLY A 450 -6.96 8.88 0.26
C GLY A 450 -7.79 8.53 1.50
N ILE A 451 -8.22 7.28 1.67
CA ILE A 451 -8.90 6.79 2.88
C ILE A 451 -7.92 5.97 3.71
N PHE A 452 -7.79 6.31 4.98
CA PHE A 452 -7.05 5.56 5.99
C PHE A 452 -8.03 4.79 6.88
N VAL A 453 -7.66 3.56 7.23
CA VAL A 453 -8.44 2.71 8.13
C VAL A 453 -7.55 2.11 9.20
N ASN A 454 -8.10 1.91 10.40
CA ASN A 454 -7.44 1.18 11.46
C ASN A 454 -7.80 -0.31 11.45
N LYS A 455 -6.86 -1.15 11.88
CA LYS A 455 -7.09 -2.58 12.09
C LYS A 455 -8.32 -2.80 12.97
N GLY A 456 -9.14 -3.79 12.59
CA GLY A 456 -10.37 -4.16 13.29
C GLY A 456 -11.56 -3.24 12.99
N LYS A 457 -11.38 -2.16 12.21
CA LYS A 457 -12.50 -1.31 11.76
C LYS A 457 -13.14 -1.86 10.50
N GLU A 458 -14.44 -1.63 10.42
CA GLU A 458 -15.25 -1.94 9.25
C GLU A 458 -14.90 -1.03 8.07
N VAL A 459 -14.79 -1.63 6.90
CA VAL A 459 -14.68 -0.95 5.61
C VAL A 459 -15.89 -1.31 4.76
N VAL A 460 -16.60 -0.28 4.31
CA VAL A 460 -17.68 -0.36 3.35
C VAL A 460 -17.24 0.30 2.06
N VAL A 461 -17.36 -0.42 0.95
CA VAL A 461 -17.03 0.05 -0.40
C VAL A 461 -18.23 -0.15 -1.31
N LEU A 462 -18.76 0.95 -1.85
CA LEU A 462 -19.91 0.96 -2.74
C LEU A 462 -19.40 1.13 -4.17
N VAL A 463 -19.50 0.07 -4.96
CA VAL A 463 -18.96 0.03 -6.33
C VAL A 463 -20.12 0.20 -7.31
N GLY A 464 -19.96 1.12 -8.26
CA GLY A 464 -20.90 1.31 -9.37
C GLY A 464 -20.86 0.17 -10.39
N ASP A 465 -21.32 0.44 -11.61
CA ASP A 465 -21.16 -0.47 -12.75
C ASP A 465 -19.67 -0.73 -13.01
N SER A 466 -19.24 -1.98 -12.90
CA SER A 466 -17.84 -2.37 -13.12
C SER A 466 -17.58 -2.75 -14.57
N HIS A 467 -18.61 -2.75 -15.42
CA HIS A 467 -18.55 -3.12 -16.83
C HIS A 467 -17.99 -4.54 -17.04
N GLY A 468 -18.18 -5.42 -16.04
CA GLY A 468 -17.64 -6.78 -16.04
C GLY A 468 -16.17 -6.89 -15.64
N TYR A 469 -15.49 -5.79 -15.32
CA TYR A 469 -14.11 -5.82 -14.81
C TYR A 469 -14.07 -6.27 -13.35
N GLN A 470 -13.01 -7.01 -13.02
CA GLN A 470 -12.71 -7.44 -11.66
C GLN A 470 -11.92 -6.36 -10.92
N LEU A 471 -12.26 -6.16 -9.65
CA LEU A 471 -11.68 -5.14 -8.79
C LEU A 471 -11.27 -5.73 -7.46
N SER A 472 -10.32 -5.08 -6.79
CA SER A 472 -10.08 -5.31 -5.36
C SER A 472 -9.71 -4.02 -4.64
N ALA A 473 -9.98 -3.96 -3.34
CA ALA A 473 -9.39 -2.97 -2.46
C ALA A 473 -8.14 -3.58 -1.82
N ARG A 474 -7.03 -2.84 -1.78
CA ARG A 474 -5.83 -3.21 -1.02
C ARG A 474 -5.62 -2.23 0.11
N ILE A 475 -5.46 -2.72 1.32
CA ILE A 475 -4.99 -1.93 2.46
C ILE A 475 -3.49 -2.15 2.61
N LEU A 476 -2.70 -1.07 2.54
CA LEU A 476 -1.25 -1.10 2.67
C LEU A 476 -0.80 -0.38 3.95
N ASN A 477 0.04 -1.05 4.73
CA ASN A 477 0.64 -0.51 5.93
C ASN A 477 2.17 -0.39 5.79
N LEU A 478 2.65 0.82 5.53
CA LEU A 478 4.09 1.08 5.52
C LEU A 478 4.68 1.34 6.92
N ASN A 479 3.84 1.58 7.93
CA ASN A 479 4.28 1.93 9.28
C ASN A 479 4.66 0.70 10.12
N VAL A 480 5.58 -0.12 9.61
CA VAL A 480 6.01 -1.38 10.24
C VAL A 480 7.42 -1.20 10.80
N SER A 481 7.54 -1.09 12.13
CA SER A 481 8.84 -0.94 12.82
C SER A 481 9.81 -2.08 12.46
N GLY A 482 11.05 -1.74 12.08
CA GLY A 482 12.08 -2.70 11.67
C GLY A 482 11.78 -3.42 10.35
N GLY A 483 10.68 -3.08 9.68
CA GLY A 483 10.18 -3.75 8.48
C GLY A 483 10.16 -2.85 7.25
N ASP A 484 9.94 -3.49 6.11
CA ASP A 484 9.73 -2.79 4.85
C ASP A 484 8.31 -2.20 4.72
N GLY A 485 7.31 -2.91 5.25
CA GLY A 485 5.91 -2.50 5.20
C GLY A 485 5.23 -2.71 3.83
N PHE A 486 5.95 -2.66 2.71
CA PHE A 486 5.33 -2.78 1.38
C PHE A 486 4.61 -4.14 1.18
N ASN A 487 5.19 -5.20 1.72
CA ASN A 487 4.59 -6.54 1.74
C ASN A 487 3.56 -6.76 2.85
N TYR A 488 3.37 -5.80 3.77
CA TYR A 488 2.36 -5.86 4.82
C TYR A 488 1.05 -5.24 4.33
N ASN A 489 0.41 -5.95 3.40
CA ASN A 489 -0.84 -5.54 2.77
C ASN A 489 -1.86 -6.68 2.71
N TYR A 490 -3.14 -6.31 2.67
CA TYR A 490 -4.26 -7.24 2.55
C TYR A 490 -5.18 -6.78 1.41
N SER A 491 -5.55 -7.70 0.53
CA SER A 491 -6.41 -7.41 -0.62
C SER A 491 -7.77 -8.08 -0.45
N TYR A 492 -8.83 -7.36 -0.80
CA TYR A 492 -10.23 -7.76 -0.66
C TYR A 492 -10.89 -7.64 -2.03
N PRO A 493 -11.38 -8.75 -2.62
CA PRO A 493 -12.14 -8.69 -3.87
C PRO A 493 -13.34 -7.75 -3.73
N LEU A 494 -13.61 -6.98 -4.78
CA LEU A 494 -14.76 -6.08 -4.84
C LEU A 494 -15.70 -6.51 -5.97
N VAL A 495 -17.00 -6.36 -5.71
CA VAL A 495 -18.07 -6.53 -6.70
C VAL A 495 -18.89 -5.26 -6.82
N GLU A 496 -19.59 -5.08 -7.94
CA GLU A 496 -20.60 -4.02 -8.04
C GLU A 496 -21.64 -4.17 -6.93
N GLY A 497 -22.00 -3.04 -6.32
CA GLY A 497 -22.88 -2.96 -5.18
C GLY A 497 -22.14 -2.71 -3.87
N ILE A 498 -22.72 -3.21 -2.78
CA ILE A 498 -22.24 -2.99 -1.41
C ILE A 498 -21.22 -4.07 -1.06
N ASN A 499 -20.01 -3.66 -0.68
CA ASN A 499 -18.96 -4.55 -0.18
C ASN A 499 -18.66 -4.18 1.27
N ARG A 500 -18.49 -5.19 2.13
CA ARG A 500 -18.20 -5.01 3.55
C ARG A 500 -17.11 -5.99 3.99
N PHE A 501 -16.07 -5.49 4.63
CA PHE A 501 -15.03 -6.30 5.25
C PHE A 501 -14.44 -5.61 6.48
N ILE A 502 -13.70 -6.36 7.31
CA ILE A 502 -12.97 -5.82 8.45
C ILE A 502 -11.51 -5.66 8.05
N ALA A 503 -10.92 -4.50 8.37
CA ALA A 503 -9.52 -4.23 8.07
C ALA A 503 -8.58 -5.11 8.93
N GLU A 504 -7.78 -5.97 8.30
CA GLU A 504 -6.79 -6.83 8.98
C GLU A 504 -5.51 -6.08 9.41
N THR A 505 -5.32 -4.86 8.90
CA THR A 505 -4.18 -3.99 9.19
C THR A 505 -4.61 -2.53 9.19
N ASP A 506 -3.89 -1.68 9.90
CA ASP A 506 -3.95 -0.23 9.69
C ASP A 506 -3.43 0.11 8.30
N GLY A 507 -3.93 1.12 7.61
CA GLY A 507 -3.32 1.53 6.35
C GLY A 507 -4.17 2.36 5.41
N LEU A 508 -3.54 2.74 4.30
CA LEU A 508 -4.19 3.43 3.19
C LEU A 508 -4.85 2.43 2.25
N ILE A 509 -6.03 2.76 1.75
CA ILE A 509 -6.79 1.93 0.81
C ILE A 509 -6.46 2.34 -0.64
N TYR A 510 -6.25 1.35 -1.51
CA TYR A 510 -6.02 1.51 -2.94
C TYR A 510 -7.00 0.65 -3.73
N ILE A 511 -7.47 1.15 -4.87
CA ILE A 511 -8.33 0.39 -5.79
C ILE A 511 -7.49 -0.27 -6.87
N TYR A 512 -7.48 -1.60 -6.86
CA TYR A 512 -6.82 -2.41 -7.87
C TYR A 512 -7.78 -2.61 -9.03
N TYR A 513 -7.57 -1.81 -10.08
CA TYR A 513 -8.30 -1.89 -11.35
C TYR A 513 -7.30 -2.07 -12.49
N HIS A 514 -6.88 -3.32 -12.68
CA HIS A 514 -5.90 -3.68 -13.70
C HIS A 514 -6.50 -4.57 -14.79
N THR A 515 -6.32 -4.15 -16.05
CA THR A 515 -6.79 -4.90 -17.24
C THR A 515 -5.82 -4.70 -18.41
N PRO A 516 -5.58 -5.72 -19.26
CA PRO A 516 -4.81 -5.54 -20.50
C PRO A 516 -5.43 -4.50 -21.45
N GLU A 517 -6.76 -4.34 -21.42
CA GLU A 517 -7.54 -3.41 -22.24
C GLU A 517 -7.66 -2.01 -21.61
N TYR A 518 -6.74 -1.62 -20.72
CA TYR A 518 -6.82 -0.39 -19.91
C TYR A 518 -7.07 0.92 -20.68
N ARG A 519 -6.72 0.98 -21.97
CA ARG A 519 -6.92 2.17 -22.82
C ARG A 519 -8.39 2.38 -23.18
N ASP A 520 -9.15 1.30 -23.31
CA ASP A 520 -10.56 1.32 -23.70
C ASP A 520 -11.50 1.11 -22.49
N ALA A 521 -10.96 0.65 -21.37
CA ALA A 521 -11.71 0.39 -20.15
C ALA A 521 -12.25 1.68 -19.51
N LEU A 522 -13.55 1.70 -19.25
CA LEU A 522 -14.24 2.87 -18.67
C LEU A 522 -13.87 3.06 -17.18
N PRO A 523 -13.80 4.32 -16.69
CA PRO A 523 -13.64 4.58 -15.27
C PRO A 523 -14.81 4.04 -14.44
N ILE A 524 -14.52 3.54 -13.25
CA ILE A 524 -15.52 2.97 -12.34
C ILE A 524 -15.71 3.90 -11.14
N LYS A 525 -16.95 4.33 -10.92
CA LYS A 525 -17.33 5.16 -9.78
C LYS A 525 -17.39 4.30 -8.51
N ILE A 526 -16.63 4.67 -7.49
CA ILE A 526 -16.58 3.98 -6.20
C ILE A 526 -16.76 5.01 -5.08
N HIS A 527 -17.57 4.65 -4.08
CA HIS A 527 -17.79 5.42 -2.88
C HIS A 527 -17.36 4.64 -1.63
N ILE A 528 -16.45 5.20 -0.83
CA ILE A 528 -15.97 4.65 0.44
C ILE A 528 -16.48 5.52 1.60
N PRO A 529 -17.69 5.24 2.13
CA PRO A 529 -18.28 6.03 3.22
C PRO A 529 -17.67 5.75 4.60
N SER A 530 -16.91 4.65 4.73
CA SER A 530 -16.21 4.25 5.96
C SER A 530 -14.80 4.83 6.06
N GLY A 531 -14.14 4.65 7.20
CA GLY A 531 -12.75 5.06 7.41
C GLY A 531 -12.58 6.58 7.49
N GLN A 532 -11.33 7.02 7.67
CA GLN A 532 -10.99 8.43 7.82
C GLN A 532 -10.42 8.98 6.53
N VAL A 533 -10.79 10.21 6.16
CA VAL A 533 -10.20 10.89 5.01
C VAL A 533 -8.78 11.32 5.39
N ASN A 534 -7.79 10.68 4.76
CA ASN A 534 -6.39 11.09 4.80
C ASN A 534 -6.07 12.10 3.69
N GLY A 535 -6.72 11.94 2.54
CA GLY A 535 -6.39 12.65 1.31
C GLY A 535 -5.13 12.11 0.63
N TYR A 536 -4.84 12.69 -0.53
CA TYR A 536 -3.60 12.53 -1.30
C TYR A 536 -3.38 13.78 -2.16
N PHE A 537 -2.15 14.03 -2.61
CA PHE A 537 -1.87 15.04 -3.63
C PHE A 537 -1.67 14.36 -4.98
N ASP A 538 -2.24 14.93 -6.05
CA ASP A 538 -2.15 14.41 -7.41
C ASP A 538 -2.01 15.61 -8.34
N SER A 539 -0.86 15.74 -8.99
CA SER A 539 -0.52 16.91 -9.81
C SER A 539 -1.41 17.09 -11.03
N GLY A 540 -2.13 16.04 -11.45
CA GLY A 540 -3.14 16.10 -12.52
C GLY A 540 -4.52 16.58 -12.05
N LYS A 541 -4.79 16.55 -10.74
CA LYS A 541 -6.10 16.91 -10.15
C LYS A 541 -6.04 18.17 -9.28
N HIS A 542 -4.97 18.34 -8.51
CA HIS A 542 -4.83 19.37 -7.48
C HIS A 542 -3.89 20.49 -7.93
N GLN A 543 -4.11 21.70 -7.41
CA GLN A 543 -3.23 22.85 -7.65
C GLN A 543 -2.13 22.91 -6.57
N PRO A 544 -0.98 23.57 -6.82
CA PRO A 544 0.05 23.76 -5.78
C PRO A 544 -0.50 24.36 -4.47
N SER A 545 -1.51 25.23 -4.56
CA SER A 545 -2.17 25.84 -3.39
C SER A 545 -2.93 24.84 -2.51
N ASP A 546 -3.31 23.68 -3.03
CA ASP A 546 -3.99 22.63 -2.26
C ASP A 546 -3.03 21.85 -1.35
N TRP A 547 -1.72 21.89 -1.63
CA TRP A 547 -0.71 21.10 -0.93
C TRP A 547 -0.81 21.23 0.60
N SER A 548 -0.83 22.46 1.11
CA SER A 548 -0.88 22.71 2.55
C SER A 548 -2.17 22.18 3.18
N ARG A 549 -3.32 22.39 2.53
CA ARG A 549 -4.63 21.89 3.00
C ARG A 549 -4.62 20.36 3.12
N LEU A 550 -4.15 19.67 2.07
CA LEU A 550 -4.14 18.21 2.00
C LEU A 550 -3.13 17.61 3.00
N LEU A 551 -1.91 18.14 3.06
CA LEU A 551 -0.87 17.67 3.96
C LEU A 551 -1.23 17.83 5.44
N HIS A 552 -1.92 18.92 5.81
CA HIS A 552 -2.33 19.15 7.20
C HIS A 552 -3.60 18.39 7.58
N ALA A 553 -4.43 17.99 6.61
CA ALA A 553 -5.61 17.17 6.84
C ALA A 553 -5.29 15.66 7.01
N ALA A 554 -4.10 15.21 6.59
CA ALA A 554 -3.70 13.82 6.70
C ALA A 554 -3.75 13.31 8.16
N VAL A 555 -4.46 12.20 8.36
CA VAL A 555 -4.67 11.54 9.65
C VAL A 555 -3.76 10.32 9.85
N GLY A 556 -3.33 9.71 8.76
CA GLY A 556 -2.41 8.58 8.73
C GLY A 556 -0.94 9.01 8.75
N PRO A 557 -0.02 8.05 8.97
CA PRO A 557 1.42 8.34 9.05
C PRO A 557 2.06 8.67 7.70
N HIS A 558 1.42 8.30 6.59
CA HIS A 558 1.94 8.45 5.22
C HIS A 558 0.94 9.19 4.33
N LEU A 559 1.45 9.83 3.28
CA LEU A 559 0.66 10.52 2.27
C LEU A 559 1.10 10.11 0.88
N ASP A 560 0.13 9.80 0.02
CA ASP A 560 0.36 9.59 -1.41
C ASP A 560 0.56 10.94 -2.12
N VAL A 561 1.62 11.04 -2.93
CA VAL A 561 1.90 12.19 -3.79
C VAL A 561 2.14 11.68 -5.21
N LEU A 562 1.23 11.99 -6.13
CA LEU A 562 1.21 11.45 -7.48
C LEU A 562 1.61 12.52 -8.49
N GLY A 563 2.56 12.14 -9.34
CA GLY A 563 2.96 12.85 -10.54
C GLY A 563 2.33 12.25 -11.79
N GLU A 564 2.89 12.55 -12.94
CA GLU A 564 2.58 11.88 -14.21
C GLU A 564 3.27 10.50 -14.31
N LYS A 565 4.51 10.39 -13.80
CA LYS A 565 5.40 9.24 -13.93
C LYS A 565 5.85 8.66 -12.60
N ALA A 566 5.76 9.42 -11.50
CA ALA A 566 6.19 9.02 -10.17
C ALA A 566 5.04 9.00 -9.17
N HIS A 567 5.13 8.09 -8.20
CA HIS A 567 4.22 7.99 -7.07
C HIS A 567 5.03 7.89 -5.77
N LEU A 568 4.89 8.86 -4.87
CA LEU A 568 5.60 8.87 -3.57
C LEU A 568 4.64 8.45 -2.47
N ILE A 569 5.08 7.53 -1.60
CA ILE A 569 4.37 7.14 -0.37
C ILE A 569 5.33 7.36 0.80
N PHE A 570 5.43 8.61 1.26
CA PHE A 570 6.39 9.04 2.29
C PHE A 570 5.70 9.55 3.56
N PRO A 571 6.43 9.65 4.69
CA PRO A 571 5.85 10.06 5.96
C PRO A 571 5.35 11.51 5.95
N VAL A 572 4.16 11.73 6.52
CA VAL A 572 3.52 13.05 6.63
C VAL A 572 4.40 14.04 7.40
N ASP A 573 5.08 13.61 8.47
CA ASP A 573 5.96 14.48 9.26
C ASP A 573 7.18 14.95 8.46
N LYS A 574 7.71 14.11 7.58
CA LYS A 574 8.85 14.45 6.71
C LYS A 574 8.45 15.42 5.61
N PHE A 575 7.28 15.25 5.01
CA PHE A 575 6.70 16.24 4.10
C PHE A 575 6.46 17.58 4.80
N LYS A 576 5.83 17.58 5.99
CA LYS A 576 5.59 18.81 6.77
C LYS A 576 6.87 19.55 7.10
N ALA A 577 7.95 18.84 7.41
CA ALA A 577 9.22 19.44 7.78
C ALA A 577 10.05 19.94 6.59
N ASN A 578 9.95 19.30 5.41
CA ASN A 578 10.93 19.49 4.33
C ASN A 578 10.34 19.91 2.98
N THR A 579 9.01 19.88 2.81
CA THR A 579 8.36 20.04 1.50
C THR A 579 7.37 21.20 1.49
N PRO A 580 7.83 22.43 1.24
CA PRO A 580 6.94 23.59 1.14
C PRO A 580 6.07 23.56 -0.13
N ASP A 581 6.55 22.92 -1.20
CA ASP A 581 5.87 22.81 -2.49
C ASP A 581 5.87 21.35 -2.95
N GLY A 582 4.74 20.66 -2.70
CA GLY A 582 4.56 19.26 -3.11
C GLY A 582 4.56 19.07 -4.62
N LYS A 583 4.08 20.07 -5.39
CA LYS A 583 4.06 19.97 -6.86
C LYS A 583 5.48 20.02 -7.42
N ALA A 584 6.28 20.99 -6.98
CA ALA A 584 7.65 21.12 -7.46
C ALA A 584 8.50 19.89 -7.08
N LEU A 585 8.26 19.30 -5.91
CA LEU A 585 8.91 18.05 -5.52
C LEU A 585 8.52 16.90 -6.46
N ILE A 586 7.22 16.64 -6.64
CA ILE A 586 6.78 15.50 -7.48
C ILE A 586 7.16 15.67 -8.95
N ASP A 587 7.17 16.90 -9.48
CA ASP A 587 7.64 17.20 -10.83
C ASP A 587 9.13 16.83 -11.00
N ALA A 588 9.94 16.94 -9.95
CA ALA A 588 11.34 16.52 -9.99
C ALA A 588 11.49 15.00 -10.04
N TYR A 589 10.66 14.26 -9.31
CA TYR A 589 10.61 12.79 -9.41
C TYR A 589 10.08 12.33 -10.78
N ASP A 590 9.06 13.00 -11.32
CA ASP A 590 8.57 12.75 -12.67
C ASP A 590 9.69 12.94 -13.71
N ARG A 591 10.48 14.01 -13.57
CA ARG A 591 11.62 14.27 -14.45
C ARG A 591 12.68 13.18 -14.37
N LEU A 592 12.99 12.67 -13.17
CA LEU A 592 13.90 11.52 -13.02
C LEU A 592 13.41 10.33 -13.83
N VAL A 593 12.16 9.90 -13.60
CA VAL A 593 11.59 8.73 -14.27
C VAL A 593 11.52 8.95 -15.79
N LEU A 594 11.09 10.12 -16.23
CA LEU A 594 11.01 10.46 -17.65
C LEU A 594 12.37 10.40 -18.34
N LEU A 595 13.43 10.92 -17.70
CA LEU A 595 14.78 10.89 -18.26
C LEU A 595 15.25 9.45 -18.52
N GLU A 596 14.96 8.52 -17.60
CA GLU A 596 15.32 7.11 -17.82
C GLU A 596 14.52 6.46 -18.95
N GLN A 597 13.20 6.71 -19.00
CA GLN A 597 12.36 6.22 -20.10
C GLN A 597 12.82 6.76 -21.46
N GLN A 598 13.19 8.05 -21.52
CA GLN A 598 13.72 8.69 -22.72
C GLN A 598 15.10 8.16 -23.11
N PHE A 599 15.98 7.89 -22.13
CA PHE A 599 17.31 7.33 -22.37
C PHE A 599 17.23 5.93 -23.01
N MET A 600 16.24 5.13 -22.59
CA MET A 600 15.93 3.81 -23.16
C MET A 600 15.24 3.86 -24.53
N GLY A 601 14.90 5.05 -25.03
CA GLY A 601 14.17 5.23 -26.28
C GLY A 601 12.68 4.89 -26.22
N LEU A 602 12.08 4.75 -25.03
CA LEU A 602 10.68 4.34 -24.91
C LEU A 602 9.73 5.35 -25.58
N GLU A 603 10.03 6.65 -25.46
CA GLU A 603 9.27 7.70 -26.15
C GLU A 603 9.41 7.61 -27.68
N LYS A 604 10.65 7.43 -28.17
CA LYS A 604 10.96 7.34 -29.61
C LYS A 604 10.23 6.18 -30.29
N TYR A 605 10.04 5.07 -29.58
CA TYR A 605 9.46 3.84 -30.11
C TYR A 605 8.00 3.59 -29.67
N ASP A 606 7.31 4.59 -29.10
CA ASP A 606 5.92 4.49 -28.63
C ASP A 606 5.68 3.36 -27.61
N ARG A 607 6.60 3.27 -26.64
CA ARG A 607 6.66 2.25 -25.58
C ARG A 607 6.67 2.87 -24.19
N MET A 608 6.18 4.08 -24.03
CA MET A 608 6.15 4.76 -22.73
C MET A 608 5.42 3.93 -21.69
N ASP A 609 5.92 3.96 -20.46
CA ASP A 609 5.30 3.23 -19.37
C ASP A 609 3.93 3.84 -19.03
N PRO A 610 2.84 3.06 -19.11
CA PRO A 610 1.53 3.51 -18.67
C PRO A 610 1.36 3.55 -17.14
N ASN A 611 2.22 2.85 -16.38
CA ASN A 611 2.24 2.89 -14.92
C ASN A 611 3.23 3.95 -14.43
N ARG A 612 3.09 4.37 -13.17
CA ARG A 612 4.10 5.18 -12.47
C ARG A 612 5.21 4.29 -11.91
N VAL A 613 6.33 4.88 -11.53
CA VAL A 613 7.31 4.27 -10.62
C VAL A 613 6.95 4.66 -9.18
N CYS A 614 6.84 3.67 -8.29
CA CYS A 614 6.49 3.89 -6.88
C CYS A 614 7.73 4.02 -6.01
N PHE A 615 7.83 5.12 -5.26
CA PHE A 615 8.87 5.41 -4.27
C PHE A 615 8.25 5.32 -2.89
N SER A 616 8.63 4.33 -2.09
CA SER A 616 8.08 4.14 -0.74
C SER A 616 9.15 4.23 0.33
N VAL A 617 8.74 4.72 1.50
CA VAL A 617 9.58 4.67 2.70
C VAL A 617 9.61 3.25 3.28
N MET A 618 10.70 2.90 3.95
CA MET A 618 10.85 1.69 4.76
C MET A 618 11.52 1.99 6.11
N TYR A 619 11.38 1.06 7.08
CA TYR A 619 11.85 1.21 8.45
C TYR A 619 12.79 0.08 8.91
N ASN A 620 13.30 -0.73 7.97
CA ASN A 620 14.33 -1.74 8.23
C ASN A 620 15.75 -1.17 8.05
N ASP A 621 16.77 -2.01 8.24
CA ASP A 621 18.19 -1.62 8.16
C ASP A 621 18.75 -1.52 6.73
N SER A 622 17.94 -1.81 5.69
CA SER A 622 18.36 -1.60 4.30
C SER A 622 18.51 -0.11 4.05
N TYR A 623 19.39 0.31 3.14
CA TYR A 623 19.57 1.75 2.84
C TYR A 623 18.57 2.24 1.78
N MET A 624 18.71 1.70 0.57
CA MET A 624 17.82 1.89 -0.58
C MET A 624 17.80 0.59 -1.37
N TYR A 625 16.71 0.28 -2.07
CA TYR A 625 16.64 -0.86 -2.97
C TYR A 625 15.55 -0.70 -4.05
N SER A 626 15.66 -1.48 -5.12
CA SER A 626 14.59 -1.70 -6.11
C SER A 626 14.01 -3.11 -5.99
N ALA A 627 12.70 -3.23 -5.97
CA ALA A 627 12.00 -4.52 -6.02
C ALA A 627 10.81 -4.45 -7.00
N GLY A 628 10.13 -5.58 -7.17
CA GLY A 628 8.88 -5.61 -7.91
C GLY A 628 7.86 -4.68 -7.26
N ASN A 629 7.33 -3.76 -8.07
CA ASN A 629 6.29 -2.78 -7.80
C ASN A 629 6.70 -1.48 -7.07
N HIS A 630 7.91 -1.38 -6.53
CA HIS A 630 8.41 -0.16 -5.89
C HIS A 630 9.94 -0.11 -5.71
N THR A 631 10.43 1.09 -5.43
CA THR A 631 11.75 1.35 -4.84
C THR A 631 11.59 1.76 -3.38
N GLY A 632 12.38 1.17 -2.48
CA GLY A 632 12.32 1.38 -1.03
C GLY A 632 13.45 2.28 -0.53
N TYR A 633 13.13 3.20 0.39
CA TYR A 633 14.08 4.17 0.96
C TYR A 633 13.97 4.24 2.48
N VAL A 634 15.08 4.04 3.20
CA VAL A 634 15.04 4.06 4.67
C VAL A 634 14.62 5.41 5.20
N VAL A 635 13.80 5.43 6.25
CA VAL A 635 13.24 6.65 6.86
C VAL A 635 14.29 7.72 7.18
N GLY A 636 15.53 7.32 7.48
CA GLY A 636 16.66 8.23 7.72
C GLY A 636 17.04 9.13 6.53
N THR A 637 16.67 8.73 5.31
CA THR A 637 16.93 9.51 4.07
C THR A 637 15.84 10.53 3.76
N MET A 638 14.67 10.44 4.42
CA MET A 638 13.48 11.20 4.02
C MET A 638 13.61 12.71 4.16
N ASN A 639 14.45 13.21 5.08
CA ASN A 639 14.71 14.66 5.17
C ASN A 639 15.34 15.21 3.89
N GLU A 640 16.18 14.41 3.22
CA GLU A 640 16.85 14.78 1.99
C GLU A 640 15.93 14.53 0.79
N LEU A 641 15.26 13.38 0.76
CA LEU A 641 14.39 12.97 -0.36
C LEU A 641 13.06 13.75 -0.43
N CYS A 642 12.57 14.31 0.68
CA CYS A 642 11.42 15.21 0.70
C CYS A 642 11.79 16.68 0.44
N ASN A 643 13.09 17.03 0.40
CA ASN A 643 13.54 18.39 0.15
C ASN A 643 13.96 18.56 -1.31
N LEU A 644 13.26 19.43 -2.07
CA LEU A 644 13.52 19.60 -3.51
C LEU A 644 14.97 19.96 -3.85
N GLU A 645 15.58 20.88 -3.10
CA GLU A 645 16.96 21.33 -3.36
C GLU A 645 17.94 20.17 -3.15
N LYS A 646 17.81 19.46 -2.02
CA LYS A 646 18.71 18.35 -1.69
C LYS A 646 18.48 17.12 -2.57
N PHE A 647 17.21 16.80 -2.85
CA PHE A 647 16.85 15.78 -3.82
C PHE A 647 17.50 16.05 -5.18
N SER A 648 17.37 17.26 -5.71
CA SER A 648 17.83 17.61 -7.05
C SER A 648 19.35 17.78 -7.17
N THR A 649 20.08 17.87 -6.05
CA THR A 649 21.53 18.13 -6.04
C THR A 649 22.34 16.98 -5.44
N THR A 650 22.29 16.81 -4.12
CA THR A 650 23.17 15.89 -3.39
C THR A 650 22.62 14.48 -3.30
N SER A 651 21.31 14.30 -3.39
CA SER A 651 20.65 13.00 -3.12
C SER A 651 20.12 12.28 -4.36
N ILE A 652 20.10 12.92 -5.54
CA ILE A 652 19.50 12.39 -6.77
C ILE A 652 20.01 11.01 -7.18
N TRP A 653 21.29 10.71 -6.87
CA TRP A 653 21.93 9.47 -7.29
C TRP A 653 21.25 8.24 -6.71
N GLY A 654 20.86 8.26 -5.44
CA GLY A 654 20.25 7.09 -4.78
C GLY A 654 18.96 6.69 -5.49
N PRO A 655 17.96 7.57 -5.57
CA PRO A 655 16.73 7.30 -6.32
C PRO A 655 16.97 6.95 -7.78
N ALA A 656 17.87 7.63 -8.51
CA ALA A 656 18.17 7.29 -9.90
C ALA A 656 18.84 5.91 -10.05
N HIS A 657 19.63 5.49 -9.06
CA HIS A 657 20.24 4.16 -9.05
C HIS A 657 19.21 3.05 -8.85
N GLU A 658 18.25 3.24 -7.94
CA GLU A 658 17.17 2.28 -7.72
C GLU A 658 16.18 2.23 -8.88
N VAL A 659 15.80 3.37 -9.44
CA VAL A 659 14.95 3.41 -10.65
C VAL A 659 15.71 2.83 -11.85
N GLY A 660 17.00 3.10 -11.97
CA GLY A 660 17.88 2.46 -12.94
C GLY A 660 17.92 0.94 -12.78
N HIS A 661 17.82 0.40 -11.57
CA HIS A 661 17.63 -1.04 -11.37
C HIS A 661 16.32 -1.50 -12.02
N SER A 662 15.18 -0.88 -11.74
CA SER A 662 13.90 -1.30 -12.31
C SER A 662 13.89 -1.30 -13.85
N TYR A 663 14.55 -0.31 -14.48
CA TYR A 663 14.68 -0.17 -15.93
C TYR A 663 15.80 -1.01 -16.58
N GLN A 664 16.68 -1.65 -15.81
CA GLN A 664 17.76 -2.48 -16.37
C GLN A 664 17.23 -3.51 -17.37
N THR A 665 17.85 -3.58 -18.54
CA THR A 665 17.41 -4.48 -19.61
C THR A 665 17.95 -5.90 -19.40
N LYS A 666 17.07 -6.82 -18.99
CA LYS A 666 17.37 -8.22 -18.65
C LYS A 666 16.41 -9.19 -19.37
N PRO A 667 16.91 -10.16 -20.17
CA PRO A 667 18.30 -10.32 -20.63
C PRO A 667 18.68 -9.23 -21.66
N GLY A 668 19.98 -9.02 -21.88
CA GLY A 668 20.47 -8.02 -22.83
C GLY A 668 21.63 -7.21 -22.26
N LEU A 669 21.40 -5.92 -22.00
CA LEU A 669 22.42 -5.00 -21.51
C LEU A 669 22.95 -5.36 -20.12
N CYS A 670 22.10 -5.94 -19.25
CA CYS A 670 22.57 -6.46 -17.98
C CYS A 670 22.74 -7.99 -18.02
N TRP A 671 24.00 -8.42 -18.11
CA TRP A 671 24.43 -9.80 -17.94
C TRP A 671 25.04 -10.03 -16.54
N LEU A 672 25.37 -11.28 -16.21
CA LEU A 672 25.97 -11.65 -14.93
C LEU A 672 27.24 -10.82 -14.64
N GLY A 673 27.25 -10.14 -13.50
CA GLY A 673 28.35 -9.27 -13.07
C GLY A 673 28.15 -7.79 -13.40
N MET A 674 27.06 -7.42 -14.10
CA MET A 674 26.74 -6.05 -14.49
C MET A 674 25.52 -5.46 -13.76
N THR A 675 24.97 -6.16 -12.75
CA THR A 675 23.74 -5.71 -12.06
C THR A 675 23.93 -4.35 -11.38
N GLU A 676 25.10 -4.09 -10.81
CA GLU A 676 25.46 -2.82 -10.17
C GLU A 676 26.21 -1.85 -11.10
N VAL A 677 26.29 -2.18 -12.39
CA VAL A 677 27.04 -1.39 -13.39
C VAL A 677 26.09 -0.72 -14.35
N THR A 678 25.20 -1.49 -14.98
CA THR A 678 24.42 -1.01 -16.14
C THR A 678 23.26 -0.08 -15.75
N ASN A 679 22.69 -0.22 -14.55
CA ASN A 679 21.80 0.80 -13.99
C ASN A 679 22.48 2.15 -13.86
N ASN A 680 23.78 2.18 -13.53
CA ASN A 680 24.50 3.44 -13.34
C ASN A 680 24.72 4.23 -14.65
N ILE A 681 24.42 3.64 -15.81
CA ILE A 681 24.31 4.40 -17.06
C ILE A 681 23.12 5.36 -16.97
N HIS A 682 21.98 4.88 -16.47
CA HIS A 682 20.79 5.69 -16.20
C HIS A 682 21.06 6.70 -15.09
N SER A 683 21.67 6.28 -13.97
CA SER A 683 21.97 7.16 -12.84
C SER A 683 22.87 8.35 -13.25
N LEU A 684 23.89 8.11 -14.07
CA LEU A 684 24.74 9.18 -14.61
C LEU A 684 23.96 10.11 -15.55
N TYR A 685 23.09 9.55 -16.40
CA TYR A 685 22.25 10.33 -17.29
C TYR A 685 21.31 11.26 -16.51
N VAL A 686 20.64 10.74 -15.49
CA VAL A 686 19.80 11.54 -14.59
C VAL A 686 20.65 12.59 -13.87
N GLN A 687 21.71 12.19 -13.18
CA GLN A 687 22.56 13.08 -12.38
C GLN A 687 23.04 14.29 -13.21
N THR A 688 23.60 14.03 -14.40
CA THR A 688 24.13 15.08 -15.27
C THR A 688 23.03 15.92 -15.93
N SER A 689 21.85 15.35 -16.20
CA SER A 689 20.69 16.08 -16.73
C SER A 689 20.06 17.02 -15.69
N PHE A 690 20.24 16.74 -14.40
CA PHE A 690 19.93 17.66 -13.30
C PHE A 690 21.01 18.73 -13.07
N GLY A 691 22.09 18.74 -13.85
CA GLY A 691 23.17 19.71 -13.78
C GLY A 691 24.26 19.38 -12.74
N ASN A 692 24.24 18.17 -12.17
CA ASN A 692 25.24 17.73 -11.21
C ASN A 692 26.48 17.15 -11.90
N GLN A 693 27.64 17.23 -11.23
CA GLN A 693 28.88 16.64 -11.73
C GLN A 693 28.76 15.11 -11.83
N SER A 694 29.25 14.55 -12.94
CA SER A 694 29.41 13.10 -13.11
C SER A 694 30.30 12.51 -12.01
N ARG A 695 29.84 11.42 -11.37
CA ARG A 695 30.65 10.66 -10.40
C ARG A 695 31.94 10.09 -11.00
N LEU A 696 32.05 9.95 -12.32
CA LEU A 696 33.26 9.45 -12.96
C LEU A 696 34.45 10.43 -12.87
N LEU A 697 34.18 11.70 -12.53
CA LEU A 697 35.21 12.70 -12.23
C LEU A 697 35.72 12.62 -10.78
N ASP A 698 35.09 11.83 -9.91
CA ASP A 698 35.48 11.72 -8.50
C ASP A 698 36.85 11.04 -8.37
N LYS A 699 37.65 11.53 -7.42
CA LYS A 699 38.95 10.97 -7.09
C LYS A 699 38.78 9.53 -6.58
N GLN A 700 39.63 8.61 -7.02
CA GLN A 700 39.58 7.21 -6.57
C GLN A 700 40.98 6.69 -6.18
N GLY A 701 41.22 6.56 -4.88
CA GLY A 701 42.56 6.23 -4.37
C GLY A 701 43.57 7.32 -4.74
N ASP A 702 44.72 6.92 -5.28
CA ASP A 702 45.78 7.85 -5.73
C ASP A 702 45.53 8.42 -7.14
N TYR A 703 44.46 8.00 -7.81
CA TYR A 703 44.10 8.47 -9.14
C TYR A 703 43.25 9.74 -9.06
N THR A 704 43.45 10.66 -10.01
CA THR A 704 42.76 11.95 -10.09
C THR A 704 41.27 11.82 -10.34
N SER A 705 40.84 10.75 -11.01
CA SER A 705 39.46 10.46 -11.35
C SER A 705 39.23 8.95 -11.53
N ILE A 706 37.97 8.52 -11.52
CA ILE A 706 37.60 7.14 -11.89
C ILE A 706 38.04 6.83 -13.32
N TYR A 707 37.95 7.79 -14.25
CA TYR A 707 38.47 7.64 -15.62
C TYR A 707 39.96 7.27 -15.63
N GLU A 708 40.79 8.02 -14.90
CA GLU A 708 42.23 7.79 -14.85
C GLU A 708 42.57 6.39 -14.33
N LYS A 709 41.94 5.99 -13.22
CA LYS A 709 42.12 4.64 -12.67
C LYS A 709 41.71 3.58 -13.70
N SER A 710 40.56 3.76 -14.33
CA SER A 710 40.00 2.78 -15.27
C SER A 710 40.90 2.61 -16.48
N MET A 711 41.35 3.70 -17.13
CA MET A 711 42.29 3.62 -18.25
C MET A 711 43.59 2.93 -17.85
N CYS A 712 44.11 3.17 -16.64
CA CYS A 712 45.28 2.45 -16.13
C CYS A 712 45.00 0.96 -15.88
N MET A 713 43.83 0.60 -15.35
CA MET A 713 43.49 -0.81 -15.12
C MET A 713 43.29 -1.59 -16.41
N TYR A 714 42.65 -1.01 -17.43
CA TYR A 714 42.36 -1.74 -18.67
C TYR A 714 43.47 -1.61 -19.71
N PHE A 715 43.99 -0.41 -19.97
CA PHE A 715 44.91 -0.20 -21.10
C PHE A 715 46.35 -0.59 -20.76
N VAL A 716 46.77 -0.35 -19.52
CA VAL A 716 48.14 -0.68 -19.07
C VAL A 716 48.22 -2.13 -18.62
N ARG A 717 47.28 -2.58 -17.77
CA ARG A 717 47.31 -3.96 -17.25
C ARG A 717 46.65 -4.99 -18.17
N LYS A 718 45.98 -4.57 -19.26
CA LYS A 718 45.35 -5.43 -20.28
C LYS A 718 44.42 -6.48 -19.66
N ARG A 719 43.31 -6.00 -19.10
CA ARG A 719 42.35 -6.82 -18.37
C ARG A 719 41.10 -7.06 -19.21
N ALA A 720 40.47 -8.22 -19.01
CA ALA A 720 39.10 -8.45 -19.47
C ALA A 720 38.14 -7.47 -18.76
N HIS A 721 37.04 -7.09 -19.43
CA HIS A 721 36.04 -6.17 -18.90
C HIS A 721 35.37 -6.73 -17.64
N ILE A 722 34.94 -7.98 -17.72
CA ILE A 722 34.49 -8.74 -16.54
C ILE A 722 35.70 -9.17 -15.72
N ILE A 723 35.64 -8.95 -14.41
CA ILE A 723 36.76 -9.26 -13.52
C ILE A 723 36.27 -9.59 -12.10
N THR A 724 37.10 -10.33 -11.36
CA THR A 724 36.93 -10.65 -9.94
C THR A 724 37.87 -9.86 -9.03
N ASP A 725 38.76 -9.06 -9.61
CA ASP A 725 39.77 -8.28 -8.90
C ASP A 725 39.13 -7.08 -8.20
N SER A 726 39.39 -6.96 -6.89
CA SER A 726 38.96 -5.85 -6.04
C SER A 726 39.54 -4.49 -6.44
N ASP A 727 40.63 -4.44 -7.22
CA ASP A 727 41.20 -3.19 -7.73
C ASP A 727 40.24 -2.45 -8.67
N VAL A 728 39.26 -3.14 -9.28
CA VAL A 728 38.27 -2.59 -10.21
C VAL A 728 36.89 -2.69 -9.56
N ASN A 729 36.22 -1.56 -9.38
CA ASN A 729 34.84 -1.54 -8.89
C ASN A 729 33.83 -1.27 -10.01
N VAL A 730 32.55 -1.24 -9.65
CA VAL A 730 31.43 -1.06 -10.58
C VAL A 730 31.55 0.23 -11.41
N PHE A 731 32.06 1.31 -10.82
CA PHE A 731 32.27 2.58 -11.54
C PHE A 731 33.41 2.50 -12.55
N ASN A 732 34.45 1.69 -12.29
CA ASN A 732 35.50 1.45 -13.26
C ASN A 732 34.97 0.67 -14.49
N GLN A 733 34.05 -0.28 -14.27
CA GLN A 733 33.40 -1.03 -15.35
C GLN A 733 32.36 -0.20 -16.12
N LEU A 734 31.79 0.84 -15.49
CA LEU A 734 30.82 1.76 -16.07
C LEU A 734 31.42 2.70 -17.14
N VAL A 735 32.70 3.06 -17.01
CA VAL A 735 33.38 4.03 -17.88
C VAL A 735 33.15 3.80 -19.39
N PRO A 736 33.39 2.60 -19.96
CA PRO A 736 33.19 2.39 -21.40
C PRO A 736 31.77 2.69 -21.87
N PHE A 737 30.75 2.35 -21.07
CA PHE A 737 29.36 2.63 -21.42
C PHE A 737 29.11 4.14 -21.48
N TRP A 738 29.60 4.90 -20.48
CA TRP A 738 29.43 6.35 -20.48
C TRP A 738 30.27 7.06 -21.55
N GLN A 739 31.45 6.54 -21.89
CA GLN A 739 32.25 7.06 -23.00
C GLN A 739 31.54 6.96 -24.35
N LEU A 740 30.81 5.87 -24.61
CA LEU A 740 29.97 5.75 -25.80
C LEU A 740 28.88 6.83 -25.82
N TYR A 741 28.24 7.13 -24.69
CA TYR A 741 27.27 8.23 -24.59
C TYR A 741 27.91 9.58 -24.89
N LEU A 742 29.04 9.90 -24.24
CA LEU A 742 29.73 11.18 -24.43
C LEU A 742 30.18 11.36 -25.88
N TYR A 743 30.73 10.32 -26.50
CA TYR A 743 31.25 10.39 -27.85
C TYR A 743 30.14 10.57 -28.88
N THR A 744 29.10 9.72 -28.83
CA THR A 744 27.97 9.78 -29.76
C THR A 744 27.26 11.13 -29.66
N LYS A 745 27.06 11.65 -28.44
CA LYS A 745 26.58 13.01 -28.22
C LYS A 745 27.50 14.08 -28.81
N ALA A 746 28.82 13.97 -28.64
CA ALA A 746 29.79 14.94 -29.16
C ALA A 746 29.79 15.03 -30.70
N ILE A 747 29.50 13.92 -31.39
CA ILE A 747 29.39 13.88 -32.85
C ILE A 747 27.96 14.07 -33.39
N GLY A 748 27.00 14.40 -32.51
CA GLY A 748 25.61 14.70 -32.89
C GLY A 748 24.68 13.50 -33.04
N GLN A 749 25.09 12.30 -32.60
CA GLN A 749 24.25 11.10 -32.56
C GLN A 749 23.55 10.96 -31.20
N GLU A 750 22.58 11.83 -30.92
CA GLU A 750 21.91 11.90 -29.59
C GLU A 750 21.04 10.65 -29.27
N ASP A 751 20.62 9.91 -30.29
CA ASP A 751 19.72 8.76 -30.15
C ASP A 751 20.44 7.41 -29.99
N PHE A 752 21.78 7.39 -29.92
CA PHE A 752 22.56 6.15 -29.88
C PHE A 752 22.05 5.13 -28.85
N TYR A 753 21.88 5.54 -27.59
CA TYR A 753 21.39 4.63 -26.56
C TYR A 753 19.94 4.23 -26.79
N LYS A 754 19.08 5.15 -27.25
CA LYS A 754 17.67 4.85 -27.59
C LYS A 754 17.59 3.72 -28.61
N ASP A 755 18.42 3.77 -29.64
CA ASP A 755 18.47 2.78 -30.71
C ASP A 755 19.12 1.48 -30.26
N LEU A 756 20.15 1.55 -29.41
CA LEU A 756 20.79 0.38 -28.81
C LEU A 756 19.82 -0.40 -27.92
N TYR A 757 19.08 0.27 -27.04
CA TYR A 757 18.07 -0.37 -26.19
C TYR A 757 16.97 -1.03 -27.02
N GLU A 758 16.52 -0.39 -28.12
CA GLU A 758 15.52 -1.02 -29.01
C GLU A 758 16.09 -2.25 -29.71
N LEU A 759 17.32 -2.19 -30.23
CA LEU A 759 17.98 -3.35 -30.83
C LEU A 759 18.11 -4.50 -29.84
N ILE A 760 18.43 -4.22 -28.58
CA ILE A 760 18.48 -5.25 -27.52
C ILE A 760 17.07 -5.82 -27.24
N ARG A 761 16.02 -4.99 -27.23
CA ARG A 761 14.64 -5.44 -27.02
C ARG A 761 14.14 -6.37 -28.13
N ILE A 762 14.42 -6.06 -29.39
CA ILE A 762 13.84 -6.78 -30.52
C ILE A 762 14.67 -7.96 -31.03
N ASN A 763 15.97 -8.01 -30.71
CA ASN A 763 16.82 -9.13 -31.10
C ASN A 763 16.74 -10.31 -30.13
N THR A 764 17.14 -11.49 -30.63
CA THR A 764 17.15 -12.74 -29.88
C THR A 764 18.10 -12.67 -28.69
N ASP A 765 17.62 -13.16 -27.56
CA ASP A 765 18.38 -13.24 -26.32
C ASP A 765 19.51 -14.27 -26.42
N GLN A 766 20.62 -13.98 -25.76
CA GLN A 766 21.77 -14.88 -25.69
C GLN A 766 21.62 -15.82 -24.49
N ASP A 767 22.08 -17.06 -24.68
CA ASP A 767 21.99 -18.15 -23.71
C ASP A 767 23.04 -18.09 -22.58
N THR A 768 24.13 -17.33 -22.77
CA THR A 768 25.19 -17.17 -21.75
C THR A 768 25.59 -15.70 -21.57
N PRO A 769 26.04 -15.31 -20.36
CA PRO A 769 26.42 -13.92 -20.08
C PRO A 769 27.62 -13.44 -20.91
N GLY A 770 28.56 -14.34 -21.25
CA GLY A 770 29.68 -14.01 -22.14
C GLY A 770 29.24 -13.74 -23.58
N LYS A 771 28.26 -14.49 -24.09
CA LYS A 771 27.63 -14.18 -25.39
C LYS A 771 26.84 -12.87 -25.33
N SER A 772 26.15 -12.56 -24.24
CA SER A 772 25.49 -11.26 -24.06
C SER A 772 26.47 -10.09 -24.11
N GLN A 773 27.63 -10.21 -23.46
CA GLN A 773 28.70 -9.18 -23.53
C GLN A 773 29.18 -8.96 -24.96
N LEU A 774 29.43 -10.04 -25.72
CA LEU A 774 29.87 -9.94 -27.11
C LEU A 774 28.76 -9.40 -28.02
N GLU A 775 27.52 -9.84 -27.84
CA GLU A 775 26.37 -9.35 -28.60
C GLU A 775 26.17 -7.84 -28.37
N PHE A 776 26.37 -7.35 -27.13
CA PHE A 776 26.37 -5.92 -26.85
C PHE A 776 27.39 -5.15 -27.72
N THR A 777 28.60 -5.69 -27.93
CA THR A 777 29.60 -5.01 -28.78
C THR A 777 29.13 -4.90 -30.24
N PHE A 778 28.50 -5.96 -30.77
CA PHE A 778 27.93 -5.97 -32.10
C PHE A 778 26.75 -4.99 -32.23
N LEU A 779 25.82 -5.01 -31.27
CA LEU A 779 24.65 -4.13 -31.28
C LEU A 779 25.03 -2.66 -31.08
N ALA A 780 26.03 -2.36 -30.26
CA ALA A 780 26.55 -1.00 -30.11
C ALA A 780 27.19 -0.50 -31.42
N SER A 781 27.94 -1.34 -32.13
CA SER A 781 28.44 -1.00 -33.46
C SER A 781 27.33 -0.75 -34.46
N LYS A 782 26.31 -1.62 -34.47
CA LYS A 782 25.13 -1.47 -35.34
C LYS A 782 24.35 -0.19 -35.03
N ALA A 783 24.13 0.13 -33.75
CA ALA A 783 23.38 1.31 -33.30
C ALA A 783 24.10 2.62 -33.63
N SER A 784 25.42 2.68 -33.42
CA SER A 784 26.23 3.87 -33.73
C SER A 784 26.50 4.05 -35.22
N GLY A 785 26.38 2.98 -36.01
CA GLY A 785 26.84 2.95 -37.40
C GLY A 785 28.36 3.04 -37.51
N LEU A 786 29.10 2.67 -36.47
CA LEU A 786 30.57 2.72 -36.41
C LEU A 786 31.16 1.36 -36.05
N ASP A 787 32.33 1.05 -36.61
CA ASP A 787 33.12 -0.09 -36.15
C ASP A 787 33.82 0.24 -34.82
N LEU A 788 33.25 -0.23 -33.71
CA LEU A 788 33.72 0.00 -32.34
C LEU A 788 34.69 -1.10 -31.87
N THR A 789 35.17 -1.95 -32.78
CA THR A 789 36.01 -3.11 -32.41
C THR A 789 37.24 -2.69 -31.61
N GLU A 790 37.96 -1.66 -32.06
CA GLU A 790 39.18 -1.19 -31.37
C GLU A 790 38.90 -0.64 -29.97
N PHE A 791 37.78 0.09 -29.81
CA PHE A 791 37.33 0.58 -28.52
C PHE A 791 37.04 -0.58 -27.54
N PHE A 792 36.34 -1.61 -28.00
CA PHE A 792 36.00 -2.78 -27.18
C PHE A 792 37.20 -3.69 -26.90
N VAL A 793 38.18 -3.76 -27.80
CA VAL A 793 39.47 -4.42 -27.52
C VAL A 793 40.18 -3.70 -26.35
N LYS A 794 40.24 -2.37 -26.38
CA LYS A 794 40.91 -1.59 -25.33
C LYS A 794 40.28 -1.76 -23.95
N TRP A 795 38.96 -1.85 -23.90
CA TRP A 795 38.20 -2.06 -22.67
C TRP A 795 38.05 -3.52 -22.25
N GLY A 796 38.66 -4.46 -22.97
CA GLY A 796 38.75 -5.85 -22.55
C GLY A 796 37.50 -6.69 -22.82
N PHE A 797 36.57 -6.23 -23.66
CA PHE A 797 35.37 -7.00 -24.03
C PHE A 797 35.72 -8.22 -24.91
N PHE A 798 36.85 -8.15 -25.62
CA PHE A 798 37.37 -9.18 -26.52
C PHE A 798 38.60 -9.89 -25.94
N GLU A 799 38.68 -10.03 -24.62
CA GLU A 799 39.70 -10.85 -23.95
C GLU A 799 39.08 -12.20 -23.56
N PRO A 800 39.71 -13.34 -23.91
CA PRO A 800 39.25 -14.64 -23.47
C PRO A 800 39.23 -14.76 -21.95
N ILE A 801 38.16 -15.32 -21.40
CA ILE A 801 38.02 -15.50 -19.96
C ILE A 801 37.10 -16.67 -19.63
N ASP A 802 37.40 -17.36 -18.54
CA ASP A 802 36.58 -18.41 -17.94
C ASP A 802 36.67 -18.24 -16.42
N ILE A 803 35.65 -17.63 -15.84
CA ILE A 803 35.59 -17.33 -14.41
C ILE A 803 34.21 -17.60 -13.83
N GLU A 804 34.19 -17.99 -12.57
CA GLU A 804 32.96 -18.01 -11.79
C GLU A 804 32.69 -16.60 -11.22
N LYS A 805 31.49 -16.07 -11.47
CA LYS A 805 31.06 -14.76 -11.00
C LYS A 805 29.83 -14.90 -10.11
N SER A 806 29.82 -14.14 -9.01
CA SER A 806 28.68 -13.99 -8.12
C SER A 806 28.21 -12.54 -8.16
N ASP A 807 26.94 -12.33 -8.51
CA ASP A 807 26.27 -11.03 -8.63
C ASP A 807 24.76 -11.26 -8.52
N TYR A 808 24.24 -11.28 -7.28
CA TYR A 808 22.87 -11.71 -6.89
C TYR A 808 22.45 -13.13 -7.31
N SER A 809 23.26 -13.78 -8.13
CA SER A 809 23.23 -15.16 -8.55
C SER A 809 24.67 -15.59 -8.83
N LYS A 810 24.93 -16.91 -8.75
CA LYS A 810 26.25 -17.48 -8.99
C LYS A 810 26.23 -18.22 -10.32
N GLY A 811 27.19 -17.94 -11.20
CA GLY A 811 27.25 -18.58 -12.51
C GLY A 811 28.63 -18.50 -13.17
N GLN A 812 28.83 -19.30 -14.21
CA GLN A 812 30.04 -19.25 -15.02
C GLN A 812 29.94 -18.17 -16.09
N PHE A 813 31.02 -17.41 -16.25
CA PHE A 813 31.18 -16.41 -17.29
C PHE A 813 32.32 -16.83 -18.22
N VAL A 814 31.97 -17.20 -19.46
CA VAL A 814 32.91 -17.73 -20.44
C VAL A 814 32.86 -16.93 -21.73
N VAL A 815 34.04 -16.48 -22.19
CA VAL A 815 34.29 -15.91 -23.51
C VAL A 815 35.50 -16.62 -24.09
N THR A 816 35.33 -17.28 -25.24
CA THR A 816 36.40 -18.00 -25.93
C THR A 816 36.94 -17.19 -27.12
N GLU A 817 38.13 -17.52 -27.59
CA GLU A 817 38.71 -16.91 -28.82
C GLU A 817 37.77 -17.07 -30.03
N SER A 818 37.18 -18.26 -30.21
CA SER A 818 36.23 -18.50 -31.31
C SER A 818 35.01 -17.58 -31.25
N MET A 819 34.47 -17.32 -30.06
CA MET A 819 33.33 -16.41 -29.90
C MET A 819 33.72 -14.96 -30.22
N ILE A 820 34.93 -14.56 -29.82
CA ILE A 820 35.49 -13.24 -30.12
C ILE A 820 35.66 -13.06 -31.62
N ASP A 821 36.29 -14.02 -32.30
CA ASP A 821 36.57 -13.96 -33.73
C ASP A 821 35.28 -13.94 -34.55
N GLU A 822 34.30 -14.75 -34.19
CA GLU A 822 32.97 -14.73 -34.82
C GLU A 822 32.30 -13.36 -34.66
N THR A 823 32.36 -12.77 -33.46
CA THR A 823 31.76 -11.46 -33.20
C THR A 823 32.47 -10.34 -33.98
N LYS A 824 33.80 -10.35 -34.03
CA LYS A 824 34.58 -9.38 -34.82
C LYS A 824 34.31 -9.51 -36.31
N GLN A 825 34.15 -10.74 -36.81
CA GLN A 825 33.78 -10.97 -38.20
C GLN A 825 32.38 -10.42 -38.49
N ARG A 826 31.40 -10.69 -37.62
CA ARG A 826 30.04 -10.12 -37.72
C ARG A 826 30.05 -8.59 -37.77
N ILE A 827 30.89 -7.92 -36.97
CA ILE A 827 31.04 -6.45 -37.00
C ILE A 827 31.69 -6.01 -38.32
N THR A 828 32.71 -6.72 -38.78
CA THR A 828 33.40 -6.44 -40.05
C THR A 828 32.44 -6.54 -41.25
N ASP A 829 31.56 -7.54 -41.24
CA ASP A 829 30.58 -7.80 -42.29
C ASP A 829 29.51 -6.70 -42.39
N LEU A 830 29.33 -5.85 -41.37
CA LEU A 830 28.46 -4.67 -41.44
C LEU A 830 29.04 -3.55 -42.34
N GLY A 831 30.33 -3.59 -42.66
CA GLY A 831 30.97 -2.59 -43.54
C GLY A 831 30.98 -1.17 -42.96
N LEU A 832 31.01 -1.04 -41.63
CA LEU A 832 30.90 0.26 -40.94
C LEU A 832 32.20 1.07 -41.02
N PRO A 833 32.13 2.41 -41.10
CA PRO A 833 33.31 3.25 -40.97
C PRO A 833 33.88 3.21 -39.55
N LYS A 834 35.18 3.47 -39.44
CA LYS A 834 35.85 3.67 -38.15
C LYS A 834 35.39 4.98 -37.50
N PRO A 835 35.37 5.07 -36.16
CA PRO A 835 35.11 6.31 -35.44
C PRO A 835 36.07 7.42 -35.86
N LYS A 836 35.56 8.66 -35.89
CA LYS A 836 36.43 9.84 -35.95
C LYS A 836 37.08 10.00 -34.58
N GLY A 837 38.37 9.71 -34.48
CA GLY A 837 39.15 9.87 -33.25
C GLY A 837 39.14 8.65 -32.31
N ILE A 838 39.80 8.80 -31.15
CA ILE A 838 40.05 7.73 -30.18
C ILE A 838 39.03 7.80 -29.04
N ILE A 839 37.95 7.00 -29.10
CA ILE A 839 36.82 7.07 -28.15
C ILE A 839 37.27 6.78 -26.71
N GLU A 840 38.18 5.82 -26.51
CA GLU A 840 38.54 5.32 -25.18
C GLU A 840 39.24 6.35 -24.27
N TYR A 841 39.55 7.54 -24.78
CA TYR A 841 40.12 8.67 -24.04
C TYR A 841 39.13 9.80 -23.73
N ILE A 842 37.86 9.68 -24.13
CA ILE A 842 36.86 10.71 -23.82
C ILE A 842 36.48 10.67 -22.33
N CYS A 843 36.32 11.84 -21.74
CA CYS A 843 35.88 12.06 -20.36
C CYS A 843 34.91 13.26 -20.34
N ASP A 844 34.12 13.39 -19.28
CA ASP A 844 33.24 14.56 -19.09
C ASP A 844 34.03 15.89 -19.21
N SER A 845 35.29 15.91 -18.74
CA SER A 845 36.15 17.10 -18.75
C SER A 845 36.80 17.44 -20.10
N ASN A 846 36.81 16.53 -21.09
CA ASN A 846 37.49 16.74 -22.37
C ASN A 846 36.57 16.57 -23.59
N VAL A 847 35.25 16.43 -23.38
CA VAL A 847 34.25 16.18 -24.44
C VAL A 847 34.31 17.19 -25.59
N ASP A 848 34.68 18.45 -25.33
CA ASP A 848 34.81 19.49 -26.37
C ASP A 848 35.91 19.21 -27.39
N CYS A 849 36.94 18.42 -27.01
CA CYS A 849 37.97 17.95 -27.94
C CYS A 849 37.36 17.05 -29.04
N TYR A 850 36.28 16.34 -28.73
CA TYR A 850 35.58 15.42 -29.65
C TYR A 850 34.46 16.10 -30.45
N LYS A 851 34.14 17.37 -30.15
CA LYS A 851 33.26 18.19 -30.99
C LYS A 851 34.05 18.85 -32.13
N THR A 852 35.29 19.26 -31.83
CA THR A 852 36.12 20.07 -32.74
C THR A 852 37.20 19.28 -33.46
N PHE A 853 37.78 18.26 -32.82
CA PHE A 853 38.93 17.50 -33.33
C PHE A 853 40.14 18.38 -33.68
N ASN A 854 40.35 19.46 -32.92
CA ASN A 854 41.47 20.37 -33.12
C ASN A 854 42.81 19.71 -32.75
N SER A 855 43.88 20.12 -33.45
CA SER A 855 45.26 19.73 -33.12
C SER A 855 45.71 20.27 -31.76
N ILE A 856 46.69 19.58 -31.16
CA ILE A 856 47.25 19.94 -29.85
C ILE A 856 47.92 21.32 -29.91
N ILE A 857 47.61 22.15 -28.92
CA ILE A 857 48.37 23.37 -28.66
C ILE A 857 49.31 23.09 -27.48
N LYS A 858 50.62 23.12 -27.76
CA LYS A 858 51.66 22.84 -26.77
C LYS A 858 51.64 23.88 -25.65
N GLY A 859 51.78 23.40 -24.42
CA GLY A 859 52.05 24.20 -23.24
C GLY A 859 53.46 23.94 -22.71
N THR A 860 53.66 24.21 -21.42
CA THR A 860 54.87 23.82 -20.68
C THR A 860 54.56 22.67 -19.74
N ALA A 861 55.59 21.95 -19.30
CA ALA A 861 55.44 20.83 -18.37
C ALA A 861 56.53 20.86 -17.31
N GLN A 862 56.23 20.33 -16.14
CA GLN A 862 57.17 20.11 -15.05
C GLN A 862 57.04 18.68 -14.55
N ARG A 863 58.18 18.06 -14.23
CA ARG A 863 58.22 16.73 -13.63
C ARG A 863 59.11 16.72 -12.40
N GLU A 864 58.55 16.28 -11.29
CA GLU A 864 59.25 16.08 -10.03
C GLU A 864 59.03 14.62 -9.57
N GLY A 865 60.02 13.77 -9.81
CA GLY A 865 59.90 12.33 -9.55
C GLY A 865 58.77 11.68 -10.38
N GLN A 866 57.71 11.25 -9.68
CA GLN A 866 56.50 10.63 -10.25
C GLN A 866 55.38 11.66 -10.54
N LYS A 867 55.51 12.89 -10.03
CA LYS A 867 54.51 13.95 -10.23
C LYS A 867 54.79 14.67 -11.54
N ILE A 868 53.74 14.82 -12.35
CA ILE A 868 53.77 15.51 -13.64
C ILE A 868 52.70 16.61 -13.63
N VAL A 869 53.09 17.81 -14.04
CA VAL A 869 52.20 18.98 -14.15
C VAL A 869 52.33 19.60 -15.53
N MET A 870 51.19 19.81 -16.18
CA MET A 870 51.02 20.36 -17.52
C MET A 870 50.36 21.73 -17.40
N THR A 871 50.98 22.74 -17.99
CA THR A 871 50.51 24.13 -17.91
C THR A 871 50.20 24.64 -19.31
N ASN A 872 49.00 25.19 -19.53
CA ASN A 872 48.55 25.79 -20.80
C ASN A 872 48.52 24.86 -22.03
N TRP A 873 48.56 23.55 -21.84
CA TRP A 873 48.25 22.58 -22.90
C TRP A 873 46.75 22.63 -23.23
N ARG A 874 46.40 22.64 -24.52
CA ARG A 874 45.00 22.66 -24.99
C ARG A 874 44.76 21.63 -26.08
N ASN A 875 43.51 21.21 -26.26
CA ASN A 875 43.08 20.16 -27.18
C ASN A 875 43.74 18.79 -26.92
N VAL A 876 44.03 18.49 -25.65
CA VAL A 876 44.59 17.21 -25.21
C VAL A 876 43.46 16.37 -24.62
N ALA A 877 43.29 15.15 -25.11
CA ALA A 877 42.36 14.18 -24.54
C ALA A 877 42.99 13.52 -23.29
N VAL A 878 44.22 13.01 -23.41
CA VAL A 878 44.96 12.39 -22.32
C VAL A 878 46.46 12.62 -22.46
N TYR A 879 47.20 12.36 -21.38
CA TYR A 879 48.64 12.19 -21.35
C TYR A 879 48.97 10.71 -21.13
N GLU A 880 49.71 10.12 -22.05
CA GLU A 880 50.27 8.78 -21.91
C GLU A 880 51.68 8.86 -21.36
N VAL A 881 51.98 8.07 -20.33
CA VAL A 881 53.33 7.94 -19.78
C VAL A 881 53.90 6.59 -20.16
N TYR A 882 55.08 6.61 -20.76
CA TYR A 882 55.84 5.43 -21.12
C TYR A 882 57.08 5.33 -20.24
N SER A 883 57.30 4.15 -19.66
CA SER A 883 58.52 3.81 -18.94
C SER A 883 59.26 2.69 -19.66
N ASN A 884 60.52 2.94 -20.01
CA ASN A 884 61.37 2.02 -20.79
C ASN A 884 60.67 1.50 -22.06
N GLY A 885 59.92 2.37 -22.75
CA GLY A 885 59.20 2.04 -23.98
C GLY A 885 57.85 1.33 -23.80
N LYS A 886 57.41 1.06 -22.56
CA LYS A 886 56.09 0.46 -22.27
C LYS A 886 55.15 1.51 -21.70
N LEU A 887 53.92 1.57 -22.19
CA LEU A 887 52.87 2.39 -21.59
C LEU A 887 52.67 1.92 -20.15
N CYS A 888 52.78 2.83 -19.18
CA CYS A 888 52.67 2.51 -17.76
C CYS A 888 51.61 3.35 -17.03
N PHE A 889 51.15 4.45 -17.61
CA PHE A 889 50.12 5.30 -17.02
C PHE A 889 49.39 6.10 -18.09
N VAL A 890 48.11 6.42 -17.86
CA VAL A 890 47.30 7.29 -18.71
C VAL A 890 46.54 8.25 -17.80
N SER A 891 46.60 9.55 -18.08
CA SER A 891 45.89 10.57 -17.30
C SER A 891 45.13 11.56 -18.19
N PRO A 892 43.83 11.81 -17.94
CA PRO A 892 43.12 12.93 -18.53
C PRO A 892 43.40 14.26 -17.80
N ALA A 893 44.09 14.23 -16.66
CA ALA A 893 44.33 15.41 -15.84
C ALA A 893 45.59 16.16 -16.28
N SER A 894 45.61 17.47 -16.10
CA SER A 894 46.81 18.29 -16.30
C SER A 894 47.81 18.18 -15.15
N SER A 895 47.43 17.63 -13.99
CA SER A 895 48.33 17.37 -12.87
C SER A 895 48.02 16.02 -12.26
N PHE A 896 48.98 15.11 -12.29
CA PHE A 896 48.80 13.73 -11.82
C PHE A 896 50.11 13.14 -11.29
N THR A 897 49.99 12.06 -10.52
CA THR A 897 51.13 11.30 -9.99
C THR A 897 51.08 9.90 -10.58
N VAL A 898 52.16 9.47 -11.21
CA VAL A 898 52.25 8.12 -11.77
C VAL A 898 52.39 7.12 -10.63
N ASN A 899 51.46 6.16 -10.56
CA ASN A 899 51.48 5.12 -9.54
C ASN A 899 52.46 4.00 -9.95
N GLY A 900 53.59 3.90 -9.25
CA GLY A 900 54.58 2.84 -9.43
C GLY A 900 55.95 3.34 -9.87
N ASN A 901 56.97 2.48 -9.76
CA ASN A 901 58.34 2.88 -10.05
C ASN A 901 58.55 3.16 -11.55
N LEU A 902 58.98 4.39 -11.84
CA LEU A 902 59.43 4.77 -13.17
C LEU A 902 60.86 4.28 -13.40
N GLY A 903 61.09 3.61 -14.53
CA GLY A 903 62.41 3.22 -15.02
C GLY A 903 63.29 4.40 -15.44
N THR A 904 64.45 4.09 -16.02
CA THR A 904 65.48 5.07 -16.39
C THR A 904 65.09 5.96 -17.56
N LYS A 905 64.28 5.45 -18.51
CA LYS A 905 63.73 6.24 -19.61
C LYS A 905 62.24 6.48 -19.38
N VAL A 906 61.84 7.74 -19.28
CA VAL A 906 60.43 8.13 -19.15
C VAL A 906 60.10 9.13 -20.25
N GLN A 907 59.04 8.83 -21.00
CA GLN A 907 58.53 9.69 -22.06
C GLN A 907 57.05 9.96 -21.77
N VAL A 908 56.60 11.18 -22.01
CA VAL A 908 55.21 11.57 -21.84
C VAL A 908 54.71 12.13 -23.16
N PHE A 909 53.56 11.65 -23.62
CA PHE A 909 52.93 12.12 -24.85
C PHE A 909 51.58 12.75 -24.51
N ALA A 910 51.37 13.98 -24.97
CA ALA A 910 50.04 14.55 -25.05
C ALA A 910 49.34 13.94 -26.27
N VAL A 911 48.13 13.42 -26.08
CA VAL A 911 47.35 12.74 -27.12
C VAL A 911 46.07 13.52 -27.40
N SER A 912 45.81 13.85 -28.66
CA SER A 912 44.60 14.57 -29.08
C SER A 912 43.41 13.61 -29.22
N ALA A 913 42.21 14.16 -29.40
CA ALA A 913 41.02 13.37 -29.75
C ALA A 913 41.18 12.61 -31.08
N THR A 914 42.02 13.07 -32.01
CA THR A 914 42.29 12.38 -33.29
C THR A 914 43.36 11.29 -33.17
N GLY A 915 44.03 11.18 -32.02
CA GLY A 915 45.15 10.27 -31.81
C GLY A 915 46.52 10.86 -32.18
N GLU A 916 46.58 12.15 -32.52
CA GLU A 916 47.86 12.86 -32.70
C GLU A 916 48.64 12.81 -31.37
N LYS A 917 49.88 12.30 -31.42
CA LYS A 917 50.77 12.24 -30.27
C LYS A 917 51.88 13.28 -30.38
N VAL A 918 52.01 14.10 -29.35
CA VAL A 918 53.08 15.11 -29.22
C VAL A 918 53.89 14.78 -27.98
N GLU A 919 55.19 14.53 -28.16
CA GLU A 919 56.10 14.32 -27.02
C GLU A 919 56.21 15.60 -26.18
N VAL A 920 56.04 15.46 -24.88
CA VAL A 920 56.14 16.52 -23.88
C VAL A 920 57.59 16.69 -23.46
N THR A 921 58.04 17.94 -23.44
CA THR A 921 59.38 18.35 -22.97
C THR A 921 59.27 18.95 -21.57
N PHE A 922 60.13 18.50 -20.65
CA PHE A 922 60.20 18.94 -19.25
C PHE A 922 61.34 19.90 -18.98
#